data_AF-A0A8K0JSQ1-F1
#
_entry.id   AF-A0A8K0JSQ1-F1
#
_cell.length_a   1.000
_cell.length_b   1.000
_cell.length_c   1.000
_cell.angle_alpha   90.00
_cell.angle_beta   90.00
_cell.angle_gamma   90.00
#
_symmetry.space_group_name_H-M   'P 1'
#
loop_
_entity.id
_entity.type
_entity.pdbx_description
1 polymer ?
#
loop_
_entity_poly.entity_id
_entity_poly.type
_entity_poly.pdbx_seq_one_letter_code
_entity_poly.pdbx_strand_id
1 'polypeptide(L)'
;MPTSTDHRARTERYSTTALILLIGLVVQALITIYTNPDRSLIEGAFDTKMPTIDYQEESAVSSSPQREDPSTIQNKFLVGYQGWFTCGGDGEPIDRGRWLHWVDKPLKDGGRITFELWPDTSELDEDELYDLPGLSIPAPNGSSRPAKVFSSRNAKTVNRHYRWMRDHQISGAFLQRFLGEVKNGDNGMRRYRDEVVERVRDAANQNGRVWSIMYDISGVPDPEVEEAIKADYLHLMNDRKIFQDPMYLREAGRPVIAIWGMGMKHEKHDPVSLVRLLRWIKEASAESAYIFAGCPSHWRTRDGDCDANPAFDQVWQNVDSMSPWYVGRFGTIEGAGDFKQRMAADMAYLQDQDRSLNIKRYYTPVVFPGFAWQNLHSGPRNEIPREGGTFLYQQLHNAINVGAKTIYGAMFDEYDEATALMPAEPHSSNTPSEIPFLALDEDGMELPSDWYLRICGLASKALKSGEGLPGAFPLQALMEKQPPAVLTSGISELKLHEGDSNGPSLVSNIEAVLRDLPPPARLSTTDRFSNEYEEIVDQYKFTSLQQLRLLTSELNGEMGANTLSDELVFRLWFTLLRLAGPGALQSDEGRRLSQDCLARLPQSERTLIRLLSDGVKPAFAGNPHPQLDSGTGRKLAVIAGGERARHELFEDQVWKSAPSWGIYNVLEGCLARLSAASLTENLGLVLPPLLTIMDDYETTYRDHGLRCLETLLDKVNATTLKRMGIDKLFLKASVAWQLGQIDQALILIVMQSVQHSISLHPSPPNPPILVHALKVLFRLLPLIHDPSTTQYADEIATAVDHGIKDGWQYAPSGMDGIEIMIEIGMAVELVCEEVDTGIIRWLNASRISISIESRHES
;
A
#
# COMPACT_ATOMS: atom_id res chain seq x y z
N MET A 1 -4.60 -10.96 -77.40
CA MET A 1 -6.00 -11.43 -77.35
C MET A 1 -5.96 -12.94 -77.32
N PRO A 2 -6.69 -13.61 -76.40
CA PRO A 2 -8.14 -13.48 -76.30
C PRO A 2 -8.61 -12.74 -75.05
N THR A 3 -9.82 -12.23 -75.21
CA THR A 3 -10.58 -11.35 -74.33
C THR A 3 -11.51 -12.14 -73.43
N SER A 4 -11.61 -11.63 -72.19
CA SER A 4 -12.80 -11.48 -71.35
C SER A 4 -13.54 -12.72 -70.83
N THR A 5 -14.10 -12.48 -69.64
CA THR A 5 -15.18 -13.20 -68.96
C THR A 5 -14.82 -14.59 -68.45
N ASP A 6 -14.31 -14.66 -67.21
CA ASP A 6 -15.03 -15.28 -66.08
C ASP A 6 -14.16 -15.48 -64.82
N HIS A 7 -13.29 -14.52 -64.49
CA HIS A 7 -12.64 -14.51 -63.17
C HIS A 7 -13.41 -13.71 -62.12
N ARG A 8 -14.15 -12.66 -62.49
CA ARG A 8 -14.85 -11.80 -61.51
C ARG A 8 -15.87 -12.53 -60.63
N ALA A 9 -16.53 -13.59 -61.12
CA ALA A 9 -17.50 -14.33 -60.32
C ALA A 9 -16.88 -15.36 -59.35
N ARG A 10 -15.62 -15.75 -59.56
CA ARG A 10 -14.86 -16.61 -58.63
C ARG A 10 -13.96 -15.81 -57.70
N THR A 11 -13.46 -14.64 -58.10
CA THR A 11 -12.58 -13.80 -57.26
C THR A 11 -13.31 -13.11 -56.12
N GLU A 12 -14.60 -12.80 -56.26
CA GLU A 12 -15.40 -12.27 -55.13
C GLU A 12 -15.58 -13.31 -54.03
N ARG A 13 -15.73 -14.60 -54.34
CA ARG A 13 -15.91 -15.62 -53.30
C ARG A 13 -14.66 -15.86 -52.44
N TYR A 14 -13.45 -15.72 -52.98
CA TYR A 14 -12.22 -15.98 -52.23
C TYR A 14 -11.68 -14.78 -51.44
N SER A 15 -11.93 -13.53 -51.86
CA SER A 15 -11.63 -12.37 -50.98
C SER A 15 -12.62 -12.30 -49.82
N THR A 16 -13.85 -12.79 -50.02
CA THR A 16 -14.83 -12.88 -48.95
C THR A 16 -14.41 -13.93 -47.93
N THR A 17 -13.81 -15.07 -48.30
CA THR A 17 -13.42 -16.12 -47.32
C THR A 17 -12.30 -15.69 -46.37
N ALA A 18 -11.27 -14.99 -46.84
CA ALA A 18 -10.19 -14.47 -45.98
C ALA A 18 -10.67 -13.34 -45.07
N LEU A 19 -11.53 -12.46 -45.59
CA LEU A 19 -12.21 -11.43 -44.80
C LEU A 19 -13.21 -12.06 -43.82
N ILE A 20 -13.91 -13.13 -44.19
CA ILE A 20 -14.82 -13.91 -43.31
C ILE A 20 -14.03 -14.64 -42.23
N LEU A 21 -12.81 -15.11 -42.51
CA LEU A 21 -11.93 -15.69 -41.49
C LEU A 21 -11.44 -14.62 -40.52
N LEU A 22 -10.98 -13.46 -41.01
CA LEU A 22 -10.60 -12.32 -40.18
C LEU A 22 -11.78 -11.80 -39.33
N ILE A 23 -12.95 -11.63 -39.97
CA ILE A 23 -14.22 -11.26 -39.31
C ILE A 23 -14.64 -12.37 -38.34
N GLY A 24 -14.43 -13.63 -38.66
CA GLY A 24 -14.72 -14.77 -37.80
C GLY A 24 -13.86 -14.77 -36.53
N LEU A 25 -12.58 -14.44 -36.65
CA LEU A 25 -11.67 -14.24 -35.52
C LEU A 25 -12.11 -13.06 -34.65
N VAL A 26 -12.47 -11.94 -35.27
CA VAL A 26 -13.00 -10.73 -34.58
C VAL A 26 -14.33 -11.02 -33.88
N VAL A 27 -15.25 -11.72 -34.53
CA VAL A 27 -16.57 -12.08 -33.99
C VAL A 27 -16.42 -13.09 -32.84
N GLN A 28 -15.51 -14.05 -32.93
CA GLN A 28 -15.25 -15.00 -31.84
C GLN A 28 -14.60 -14.32 -30.63
N ALA A 29 -13.66 -13.39 -30.85
CA ALA A 29 -13.08 -12.57 -29.80
C ALA A 29 -14.17 -11.72 -29.11
N LEU A 30 -15.05 -11.08 -29.89
CA LEU A 30 -16.19 -10.33 -29.37
C LEU A 30 -17.17 -11.22 -28.60
N ILE A 31 -17.47 -12.45 -29.05
CA ILE A 31 -18.36 -13.37 -28.32
C ILE A 31 -17.77 -13.74 -26.95
N THR A 32 -16.46 -14.02 -26.87
CA THR A 32 -15.77 -14.31 -25.60
C THR A 32 -15.79 -13.11 -24.65
N ILE A 33 -15.63 -11.90 -25.18
CA ILE A 33 -15.75 -10.63 -24.43
C ILE A 33 -17.19 -10.43 -23.90
N TYR A 34 -18.22 -10.70 -24.72
CA TYR A 34 -19.62 -10.37 -24.39
C TYR A 34 -20.37 -11.40 -23.52
N THR A 35 -19.79 -12.58 -23.30
CA THR A 35 -20.39 -13.70 -22.54
C THR A 35 -19.86 -13.86 -21.10
N ASN A 36 -18.93 -13.00 -20.68
CA ASN A 36 -18.35 -13.00 -19.33
C ASN A 36 -19.26 -12.27 -18.31
N PRO A 37 -19.53 -12.84 -17.11
CA PRO A 37 -20.40 -12.24 -16.08
C PRO A 37 -19.90 -10.92 -15.46
N ASP A 38 -18.60 -10.60 -15.53
CA ASP A 38 -18.04 -9.32 -15.04
C ASP A 38 -17.94 -8.27 -16.17
N ARG A 39 -19.09 -7.77 -16.62
CA ARG A 39 -19.19 -6.77 -17.70
C ARG A 39 -18.60 -5.39 -17.36
N SER A 40 -18.37 -5.06 -16.10
CA SER A 40 -17.96 -3.72 -15.66
C SER A 40 -16.52 -3.35 -16.05
N LEU A 41 -15.66 -4.33 -16.37
CA LEU A 41 -14.25 -4.10 -16.72
C LEU A 41 -14.00 -3.86 -18.21
N ILE A 42 -14.96 -4.22 -19.07
CA ILE A 42 -14.79 -4.24 -20.54
C ILE A 42 -15.25 -2.94 -21.21
N GLU A 43 -16.25 -2.25 -20.64
CA GLU A 43 -16.81 -1.02 -21.24
C GLU A 43 -15.85 0.18 -21.21
N GLY A 44 -14.78 0.14 -20.41
CA GLY A 44 -13.75 1.20 -20.38
C GLY A 44 -12.70 1.13 -21.49
N ALA A 45 -12.56 0.00 -22.20
CA ALA A 45 -11.48 -0.22 -23.17
C ALA A 45 -11.83 0.19 -24.63
N PHE A 46 -13.12 0.38 -24.95
CA PHE A 46 -13.58 0.50 -26.33
C PHE A 46 -14.14 1.87 -26.75
N ASP A 47 -14.18 2.90 -25.88
CA ASP A 47 -14.74 4.21 -26.25
C ASP A 47 -13.66 5.27 -26.50
N THR A 48 -13.11 5.27 -27.73
CA THR A 48 -12.28 6.36 -28.26
C THR A 48 -13.14 7.45 -28.88
N LYS A 49 -13.87 8.20 -28.06
CA LYS A 49 -14.23 9.60 -28.32
C LYS A 49 -14.32 10.32 -26.99
N MET A 50 -13.42 11.28 -26.75
CA MET A 50 -13.45 12.18 -25.59
C MET A 50 -14.88 12.62 -25.28
N PRO A 51 -15.48 12.15 -24.17
CA PRO A 51 -16.66 12.75 -23.62
C PRO A 51 -16.21 13.71 -22.52
N THR A 52 -16.57 14.98 -22.64
CA THR A 52 -16.77 15.83 -21.47
C THR A 52 -17.83 15.15 -20.60
N ILE A 53 -17.39 14.41 -19.60
CA ILE A 53 -18.23 13.89 -18.53
C ILE A 53 -18.12 14.87 -17.37
N ASP A 54 -19.25 15.50 -17.06
CA ASP A 54 -19.48 16.14 -15.77
C ASP A 54 -19.28 15.06 -14.70
N TYR A 55 -18.16 15.14 -13.98
CA TYR A 55 -17.95 14.38 -12.77
C TYR A 55 -18.98 14.88 -11.75
N GLN A 56 -20.01 14.08 -11.47
CA GLN A 56 -20.50 14.06 -10.09
C GLN A 56 -19.35 13.48 -9.25
N GLU A 57 -18.88 14.28 -8.30
CA GLU A 57 -17.82 13.94 -7.36
C GLU A 57 -18.11 12.61 -6.66
N GLU A 58 -17.58 11.50 -7.18
CA GLU A 58 -17.20 10.38 -6.33
C GLU A 58 -15.84 10.72 -5.73
N SER A 59 -15.88 11.09 -4.45
CA SER A 59 -14.74 11.46 -3.63
C SER A 59 -13.72 10.32 -3.57
N ALA A 60 -12.65 10.45 -4.36
CA ALA A 60 -11.43 9.67 -4.20
C ALA A 60 -10.87 9.91 -2.79
N VAL A 61 -10.88 8.86 -1.97
CA VAL A 61 -10.36 8.87 -0.60
C VAL A 61 -8.83 8.98 -0.65
N SER A 62 -8.36 10.21 -0.41
CA SER A 62 -6.99 10.60 -0.08
C SER A 62 -6.41 9.72 1.03
N SER A 63 -5.33 8.97 0.76
CA SER A 63 -4.56 8.27 1.79
C SER A 63 -3.39 9.11 2.32
N SER A 64 -3.73 10.26 2.91
CA SER A 64 -3.19 10.52 4.27
C SER A 64 -3.76 9.44 5.21
N PRO A 65 -3.27 9.16 6.44
CA PRO A 65 -4.09 8.47 7.42
C PRO A 65 -5.37 9.27 7.56
N GLN A 66 -6.38 8.81 6.85
CA GLN A 66 -7.58 9.56 6.61
C GLN A 66 -8.12 9.87 7.99
N ARG A 67 -8.38 11.16 8.24
CA ARG A 67 -9.11 11.59 9.43
C ARG A 67 -10.30 10.64 9.58
N GLU A 68 -10.38 9.99 10.73
CA GLU A 68 -11.41 8.99 10.95
C GLU A 68 -12.78 9.63 10.85
N ASP A 69 -13.71 8.93 10.21
CA ASP A 69 -15.10 9.33 10.22
C ASP A 69 -15.64 9.23 11.65
N PRO A 70 -15.99 10.35 12.31
CA PRO A 70 -16.54 10.35 13.66
C PRO A 70 -18.04 10.03 13.66
N SER A 71 -18.71 9.96 12.51
CA SER A 71 -20.17 9.83 12.40
C SER A 71 -20.68 8.39 12.60
N THR A 72 -19.77 7.42 12.60
CA THR A 72 -20.08 6.01 12.79
C THR A 72 -19.08 5.28 13.68
N ILE A 73 -19.57 4.29 14.42
CA ILE A 73 -18.74 3.30 15.14
C ILE A 73 -18.33 2.13 14.24
N GLN A 74 -19.01 1.93 13.11
CA GLN A 74 -18.82 0.76 12.24
C GLN A 74 -17.47 0.77 11.50
N ASN A 75 -16.96 -0.42 11.21
CA ASN A 75 -15.70 -0.68 10.50
C ASN A 75 -14.47 -0.09 11.20
N LYS A 76 -14.47 -0.10 12.54
CA LYS A 76 -13.41 0.50 13.37
C LYS A 76 -12.79 -0.50 14.33
N PHE A 77 -11.48 -0.36 14.51
CA PHE A 77 -10.75 -0.93 15.63
C PHE A 77 -10.59 0.18 16.68
N LEU A 78 -11.34 0.08 17.77
CA LEU A 78 -11.34 1.03 18.88
C LEU A 78 -10.66 0.39 20.08
N VAL A 79 -10.03 1.21 20.93
CA VAL A 79 -9.32 0.72 22.11
C VAL A 79 -9.85 1.35 23.38
N GLY A 80 -9.75 0.63 24.50
CA GLY A 80 -9.90 1.24 25.82
C GLY A 80 -8.67 2.07 26.17
N TYR A 81 -8.87 3.28 26.71
CA TYR A 81 -7.79 4.17 27.13
C TYR A 81 -8.07 4.70 28.53
N GLN A 82 -7.16 4.44 29.47
CA GLN A 82 -7.39 4.74 30.88
C GLN A 82 -6.89 6.11 31.25
N GLY A 83 -5.72 6.50 30.71
CA GLY A 83 -5.09 7.79 30.98
C GLY A 83 -4.89 8.01 32.48
N TRP A 84 -4.46 6.98 33.22
CA TRP A 84 -4.47 6.99 34.68
C TRP A 84 -3.09 7.06 35.37
N PHE A 85 -1.99 7.00 34.61
CA PHE A 85 -0.63 7.03 35.20
C PHE A 85 -0.24 8.45 35.62
N THR A 86 0.19 8.62 36.87
CA THR A 86 0.70 9.91 37.39
C THR A 86 2.08 9.74 38.03
N CYS A 87 2.88 10.81 37.96
CA CYS A 87 4.27 10.84 38.39
C CYS A 87 4.57 12.02 39.32
N GLY A 88 5.57 11.84 40.18
CA GLY A 88 6.09 12.91 41.02
C GLY A 88 6.68 14.05 40.20
N GLY A 89 6.01 15.21 40.21
CA GLY A 89 6.46 16.41 39.49
C GLY A 89 5.67 16.71 38.22
N ASP A 90 4.64 15.93 37.90
CA ASP A 90 3.79 16.11 36.71
C ASP A 90 2.66 17.15 36.87
N GLY A 91 2.57 17.79 38.05
CA GLY A 91 1.57 18.81 38.36
C GLY A 91 1.17 18.82 39.83
N GLU A 92 0.02 19.44 40.10
CA GLU A 92 -0.59 19.47 41.44
C GLU A 92 -0.94 18.05 41.91
N PRO A 93 -0.66 17.68 43.19
CA PRO A 93 -1.00 16.37 43.71
C PRO A 93 -2.49 16.02 43.57
N ILE A 94 -2.76 14.75 43.32
CA ILE A 94 -4.10 14.17 43.43
C ILE A 94 -4.39 13.77 44.87
N ASP A 95 -5.64 13.45 45.20
CA ASP A 95 -6.04 13.09 46.57
C ASP A 95 -5.29 11.85 47.11
N ARG A 96 -4.78 11.00 46.21
CA ARG A 96 -4.01 9.79 46.50
C ARG A 96 -2.49 10.03 46.59
N GLY A 97 -2.02 11.27 46.43
CA GLY A 97 -0.61 11.62 46.46
C GLY A 97 -0.08 12.12 45.12
N ARG A 98 1.17 11.78 44.80
CA ARG A 98 1.87 12.23 43.58
C ARG A 98 2.10 11.12 42.56
N TRP A 99 1.85 9.87 42.94
CA TRP A 99 2.08 8.70 42.10
C TRP A 99 0.80 7.86 42.07
N LEU A 100 0.50 7.29 40.90
CA LEU A 100 -0.63 6.40 40.68
C LEU A 100 -0.27 5.45 39.53
N HIS A 101 -0.63 4.17 39.67
CA HIS A 101 -0.46 3.06 38.71
C HIS A 101 0.97 2.63 38.34
N TRP A 102 1.98 3.50 38.48
CA TRP A 102 3.38 3.03 38.44
C TRP A 102 3.80 2.46 39.79
N VAL A 103 3.66 3.28 40.83
CA VAL A 103 3.92 2.97 42.22
C VAL A 103 2.88 3.66 43.08
N ASP A 104 2.55 3.09 44.24
CA ASP A 104 1.65 3.73 45.21
C ASP A 104 2.34 4.87 46.00
N LYS A 105 3.67 4.79 46.17
CA LYS A 105 4.56 5.81 46.76
C LYS A 105 6.02 5.46 46.39
N PRO A 106 6.99 6.35 46.60
CA PRO A 106 8.39 6.04 46.30
C PRO A 106 8.86 4.74 46.97
N LEU A 107 9.62 3.89 46.26
CA LEU A 107 10.01 2.57 46.78
C LEU A 107 10.87 2.66 48.04
N LYS A 108 11.71 3.69 48.15
CA LYS A 108 12.49 4.00 49.36
C LYS A 108 11.62 4.25 50.61
N ASP A 109 10.35 4.60 50.41
CA ASP A 109 9.36 4.86 51.46
C ASP A 109 8.43 3.63 51.69
N GLY A 110 8.88 2.46 51.22
CA GLY A 110 8.15 1.20 51.29
C GLY A 110 6.96 1.14 50.32
N GLY A 111 7.08 1.79 49.16
CA GLY A 111 6.11 1.68 48.07
C GLY A 111 6.16 0.34 47.35
N ARG A 112 5.12 0.05 46.59
CA ARG A 112 4.93 -1.16 45.80
C ARG A 112 4.70 -0.78 44.33
N ILE A 113 5.36 -1.51 43.43
CA ILE A 113 5.08 -1.47 42.00
C ILE A 113 3.72 -2.10 41.71
N THR A 114 2.97 -1.49 40.81
CA THR A 114 1.61 -1.94 40.49
C THR A 114 1.45 -2.47 39.06
N PHE A 115 2.54 -2.53 38.27
CA PHE A 115 2.48 -2.91 36.86
C PHE A 115 3.40 -4.07 36.46
N GLU A 116 3.02 -4.76 35.38
CA GLU A 116 3.68 -5.98 34.90
C GLU A 116 4.60 -5.73 33.70
N LEU A 117 4.09 -5.04 32.68
CA LEU A 117 4.79 -4.86 31.40
C LEU A 117 5.62 -3.60 31.40
N TRP A 118 6.91 -3.71 31.07
CA TRP A 118 7.78 -2.53 31.01
C TRP A 118 7.50 -1.69 29.76
N PRO A 119 7.19 -0.39 29.90
CA PRO A 119 6.93 0.48 28.75
C PRO A 119 8.21 0.78 27.97
N ASP A 120 8.12 0.79 26.64
CA ASP A 120 9.19 1.39 25.83
C ASP A 120 9.08 2.91 25.92
N THR A 121 10.18 3.53 26.33
CA THR A 121 10.29 4.98 26.53
C THR A 121 11.24 5.65 25.53
N SER A 122 11.76 4.90 24.55
CA SER A 122 12.78 5.35 23.61
C SER A 122 12.33 6.48 22.67
N GLU A 123 11.02 6.59 22.39
CA GLU A 123 10.43 7.67 21.59
C GLU A 123 9.96 8.89 22.40
N LEU A 124 10.07 8.85 23.74
CA LEU A 124 9.66 9.94 24.61
C LEU A 124 10.79 10.95 24.77
N ASP A 125 10.45 12.24 24.74
CA ASP A 125 11.42 13.29 25.00
C ASP A 125 11.66 13.47 26.51
N GLU A 126 12.77 14.11 26.88
CA GLU A 126 13.15 14.30 28.30
C GLU A 126 12.08 15.00 29.15
N ASP A 127 11.27 15.89 28.57
CA ASP A 127 10.18 16.58 29.27
C ASP A 127 8.94 15.72 29.52
N GLU A 128 8.94 14.48 29.04
CA GLU A 128 7.89 13.48 29.21
C GLU A 128 8.28 12.36 30.17
N LEU A 129 9.55 12.32 30.55
CA LEU A 129 10.16 11.26 31.33
C LEU A 129 10.33 11.66 32.80
N TYR A 130 9.76 10.84 33.66
CA TYR A 130 9.81 11.00 35.11
C TYR A 130 10.59 9.84 35.72
N ASP A 131 11.54 10.15 36.60
CA ASP A 131 12.33 9.14 37.30
C ASP A 131 11.42 8.32 38.21
N LEU A 132 11.45 7.00 38.04
CA LEU A 132 10.74 6.05 38.89
C LEU A 132 11.59 5.78 40.15
N PRO A 133 11.26 6.35 41.31
CA PRO A 133 12.23 6.45 42.40
C PRO A 133 12.54 5.08 43.02
N GLY A 134 13.82 4.69 42.95
CA GLY A 134 14.32 3.45 43.56
C GLY A 134 14.47 2.28 42.58
N LEU A 135 14.32 2.50 41.26
CA LEU A 135 14.65 1.52 40.23
C LEU A 135 15.70 2.04 39.28
N SER A 136 16.57 1.14 38.82
CA SER A 136 17.59 1.43 37.82
C SER A 136 17.60 0.35 36.75
N ILE A 137 17.92 0.74 35.52
CA ILE A 137 18.10 -0.16 34.39
C ILE A 137 19.59 -0.43 34.20
N PRO A 138 20.02 -1.70 34.09
CA PRO A 138 21.41 -2.03 33.81
C PRO A 138 21.84 -1.52 32.42
N ALA A 139 23.08 -1.06 32.31
CA ALA A 139 23.67 -0.63 31.04
C ALA A 139 24.77 -1.63 30.60
N PRO A 140 25.01 -1.79 29.28
CA PRO A 140 26.00 -2.75 28.77
C PRO A 140 27.43 -2.54 29.28
N ASN A 141 27.78 -1.32 29.69
CA ASN A 141 29.07 -0.96 30.26
C ASN A 141 29.23 -1.32 31.76
N GLY A 142 28.25 -2.00 32.35
CA GLY A 142 28.23 -2.37 33.78
C GLY A 142 27.80 -1.24 34.73
N SER A 143 27.41 -0.07 34.20
CA SER A 143 26.75 0.98 34.97
C SER A 143 25.24 0.77 35.03
N SER A 144 24.52 1.61 35.78
CA SER A 144 23.06 1.62 35.80
C SER A 144 22.56 3.03 35.56
N ARG A 145 21.43 3.16 34.87
CA ARG A 145 20.72 4.42 34.66
C ARG A 145 19.41 4.43 35.45
N PRO A 146 18.93 5.59 35.91
CA PRO A 146 17.60 5.69 36.51
C PRO A 146 16.53 5.13 35.57
N ALA A 147 15.60 4.35 36.12
CA ALA A 147 14.42 3.93 35.39
C ALA A 147 13.47 5.14 35.24
N LYS A 148 12.95 5.34 34.03
CA LYS A 148 12.07 6.47 33.69
C LYS A 148 10.77 5.97 33.08
N VAL A 149 9.67 6.65 33.39
CA VAL A 149 8.31 6.35 32.91
C VAL A 149 7.59 7.65 32.52
N PHE A 150 6.42 7.53 31.88
CA PHE A 150 5.63 8.68 31.45
C PHE A 150 4.50 9.05 32.43
N SER A 151 3.90 10.23 32.26
CA SER A 151 2.65 10.60 32.95
C SER A 151 1.53 10.85 31.94
N SER A 152 0.34 10.32 32.21
CA SER A 152 -0.89 10.61 31.45
C SER A 152 -1.36 12.06 31.63
N ARG A 153 -0.74 12.82 32.55
CA ARG A 153 -0.90 14.27 32.67
C ARG A 153 0.02 15.05 31.76
N ASN A 154 0.96 14.44 31.06
CA ASN A 154 1.72 15.18 30.07
C ASN A 154 0.94 15.22 28.73
N ALA A 155 0.60 16.41 28.25
CA ALA A 155 -0.16 16.59 27.01
C ALA A 155 0.60 16.06 25.77
N LYS A 156 1.92 16.20 25.76
CA LYS A 156 2.80 15.70 24.70
C LYS A 156 2.80 14.17 24.65
N THR A 157 2.75 13.54 25.82
CA THR A 157 2.65 12.09 25.98
C THR A 157 1.33 11.56 25.45
N VAL A 158 0.20 12.14 25.89
CA VAL A 158 -1.13 11.76 25.36
C VAL A 158 -1.22 11.99 23.85
N ASN A 159 -0.65 13.09 23.35
CA ASN A 159 -0.56 13.33 21.91
C ASN A 159 0.26 12.27 21.18
N ARG A 160 1.36 11.76 21.77
CA ARG A 160 2.13 10.65 21.20
C ARG A 160 1.33 9.34 21.19
N HIS A 161 0.54 9.07 22.22
CA HIS A 161 -0.33 7.88 22.26
C HIS A 161 -1.31 7.89 21.07
N TYR A 162 -1.93 9.05 20.80
CA TYR A 162 -2.81 9.24 19.63
C TYR A 162 -2.07 9.27 18.29
N ARG A 163 -0.81 9.71 18.28
CA ARG A 163 0.08 9.60 17.11
C ARG A 163 0.32 8.15 16.75
N TRP A 164 0.64 7.30 17.72
CA TRP A 164 0.76 5.85 17.51
C TRP A 164 -0.54 5.25 16.97
N MET A 165 -1.70 5.64 17.52
CA MET A 165 -2.99 5.19 16.96
C MET A 165 -3.13 5.56 15.48
N ARG A 166 -2.81 6.80 15.13
CA ARG A 166 -2.88 7.30 13.74
C ARG A 166 -1.90 6.59 12.83
N ASP A 167 -0.65 6.43 13.25
CA ASP A 167 0.42 5.85 12.45
C ASP A 167 0.16 4.35 12.19
N HIS A 168 -0.52 3.67 13.12
CA HIS A 168 -0.97 2.29 12.96
C HIS A 168 -2.44 2.16 12.55
N GLN A 169 -3.08 3.25 12.10
CA GLN A 169 -4.48 3.29 11.63
C GLN A 169 -5.55 2.81 12.63
N ILE A 170 -5.23 2.70 13.91
CA ILE A 170 -6.19 2.49 14.99
C ILE A 170 -7.17 3.67 14.99
N SER A 171 -8.47 3.38 15.07
CA SER A 171 -9.50 4.38 14.77
C SER A 171 -9.62 5.44 15.87
N GLY A 172 -9.34 5.08 17.11
CA GLY A 172 -9.47 5.97 18.26
C GLY A 172 -9.77 5.20 19.53
N ALA A 173 -10.21 5.91 20.56
CA ALA A 173 -10.30 5.33 21.90
C ALA A 173 -11.56 5.71 22.68
N PHE A 174 -11.97 4.79 23.55
CA PHE A 174 -12.88 5.08 24.65
C PHE A 174 -12.07 5.48 25.88
N LEU A 175 -12.12 6.75 26.25
CA LEU A 175 -11.49 7.27 27.46
C LEU A 175 -12.31 6.85 28.68
N GLN A 176 -11.70 6.06 29.56
CA GLN A 176 -12.34 5.61 30.79
C GLN A 176 -12.46 6.75 31.82
N ARG A 177 -13.67 6.91 32.33
CA ARG A 177 -14.02 7.65 33.55
C ARG A 177 -14.44 6.67 34.61
N PHE A 178 -13.53 6.39 35.54
CA PHE A 178 -13.79 5.56 36.71
C PHE A 178 -14.75 6.27 37.65
N LEU A 179 -15.96 5.74 37.78
CA LEU A 179 -17.03 6.41 38.50
C LEU A 179 -16.66 6.62 39.98
N GLY A 180 -15.94 5.67 40.58
CA GLY A 180 -15.44 5.77 41.96
C GLY A 180 -14.51 6.96 42.21
N GLU A 181 -13.87 7.50 41.17
CA GLU A 181 -12.94 8.63 41.27
C GLU A 181 -13.63 9.97 41.04
N VAL A 182 -14.70 9.98 40.23
CA VAL A 182 -15.38 11.21 39.80
C VAL A 182 -16.69 11.48 40.56
N LYS A 183 -17.17 10.53 41.36
CA LYS A 183 -18.45 10.64 42.11
C LYS A 183 -18.46 11.65 43.25
N ASN A 184 -17.29 12.06 43.78
CA ASN A 184 -17.20 12.89 44.99
C ASN A 184 -17.01 14.41 44.72
N GLY A 185 -17.54 14.92 43.59
CA GLY A 185 -17.44 16.35 43.23
C GLY A 185 -16.03 16.80 42.84
N ASP A 186 -15.70 18.09 43.07
CA ASP A 186 -14.45 18.75 42.67
C ASP A 186 -13.22 18.37 43.55
N ASN A 187 -12.97 17.07 43.68
CA ASN A 187 -11.76 16.55 44.33
C ASN A 187 -10.55 16.52 43.36
N GLY A 188 -9.35 16.25 43.86
CA GLY A 188 -8.14 16.17 43.05
C GLY A 188 -8.23 15.11 41.94
N MET A 189 -8.87 13.98 42.22
CA MET A 189 -9.08 12.91 41.22
C MET A 189 -9.99 13.34 40.06
N ARG A 190 -11.09 14.04 40.35
CA ARG A 190 -12.01 14.57 39.35
C ARG A 190 -11.32 15.58 38.46
N ARG A 191 -10.61 16.54 39.05
CA ARG A 191 -9.82 17.52 38.29
C ARG A 191 -8.80 16.83 37.38
N TYR A 192 -8.15 15.78 37.86
CA TYR A 192 -7.24 14.98 37.06
C TYR A 192 -7.94 14.27 35.89
N ARG A 193 -9.08 13.61 36.11
CA ARG A 193 -9.83 12.96 35.02
C ARG A 193 -10.30 13.97 33.98
N ASP A 194 -10.73 15.13 34.43
CA ASP A 194 -11.11 16.24 33.58
C ASP A 194 -9.90 16.82 32.81
N GLU A 195 -8.73 16.89 33.46
CA GLU A 195 -7.46 17.29 32.85
C GLU A 195 -7.04 16.33 31.71
N VAL A 196 -7.27 15.03 31.88
CA VAL A 196 -7.03 14.00 30.85
C VAL A 196 -8.05 14.07 29.72
N VAL A 197 -9.31 14.41 30.01
CA VAL A 197 -10.35 14.63 28.96
C VAL A 197 -9.90 15.68 27.94
N GLU A 198 -9.34 16.81 28.37
CA GLU A 198 -8.86 17.83 27.42
C GLU A 198 -7.67 17.35 26.61
N ARG A 199 -6.73 16.63 27.24
CA ARG A 199 -5.56 16.08 26.53
C ARG A 199 -5.98 15.09 25.46
N VAL A 200 -6.90 14.21 25.78
CA VAL A 200 -7.48 13.25 24.84
C VAL A 200 -8.20 13.97 23.71
N ARG A 201 -9.04 14.97 24.04
CA ARG A 201 -9.73 15.79 23.04
C ARG A 201 -8.73 16.44 22.08
N ASP A 202 -7.72 17.13 22.60
CA ASP A 202 -6.73 17.84 21.81
C ASP A 202 -5.93 16.87 20.95
N ALA A 203 -5.46 15.77 21.53
CA ALA A 203 -4.71 14.73 20.84
C ALA A 203 -5.52 14.02 19.75
N ALA A 204 -6.80 13.73 20.01
CA ALA A 204 -7.73 13.15 19.04
C ALA A 204 -7.92 14.06 17.82
N ASN A 205 -8.13 15.36 18.05
CA ASN A 205 -8.23 16.35 16.98
C ASN A 205 -6.95 16.49 16.16
N GLN A 206 -5.79 16.58 16.83
CA GLN A 206 -4.49 16.73 16.16
C GLN A 206 -4.12 15.50 15.30
N ASN A 207 -4.56 14.31 15.69
CA ASN A 207 -4.22 13.06 14.99
C ASN A 207 -5.38 12.50 14.16
N GLY A 208 -6.50 13.22 14.08
CA GLY A 208 -7.69 12.82 13.34
C GLY A 208 -8.22 11.45 13.76
N ARG A 209 -8.17 11.12 15.06
CA ARG A 209 -8.71 9.88 15.64
C ARG A 209 -9.98 10.18 16.44
N VAL A 210 -10.90 9.23 16.52
CA VAL A 210 -12.14 9.43 17.29
C VAL A 210 -11.90 9.25 18.79
N TRP A 211 -12.77 9.83 19.60
CA TRP A 211 -12.79 9.57 21.04
C TRP A 211 -14.20 9.59 21.63
N SER A 212 -14.42 8.87 22.72
CA SER A 212 -15.70 8.85 23.45
C SER A 212 -15.46 8.54 24.92
N ILE A 213 -16.41 8.93 25.79
CA ILE A 213 -16.36 8.60 27.21
C ILE A 213 -16.87 7.18 27.46
N MET A 214 -16.12 6.43 28.26
CA MET A 214 -16.56 5.17 28.87
C MET A 214 -16.64 5.33 30.38
N TYR A 215 -17.84 5.22 30.95
CA TYR A 215 -18.00 5.11 32.39
C TYR A 215 -17.65 3.70 32.86
N ASP A 216 -16.70 3.56 33.78
CA ASP A 216 -16.49 2.31 34.50
C ASP A 216 -17.20 2.37 35.85
N ILE A 217 -18.23 1.56 36.03
CA ILE A 217 -19.05 1.52 37.25
C ILE A 217 -18.60 0.44 38.23
N SER A 218 -17.54 -0.29 37.92
CA SER A 218 -17.04 -1.39 38.74
C SER A 218 -16.59 -0.89 40.11
N GLY A 219 -16.98 -1.61 41.17
CA GLY A 219 -16.70 -1.23 42.56
C GLY A 219 -17.51 -0.06 43.10
N VAL A 220 -18.48 0.48 42.34
CA VAL A 220 -19.40 1.53 42.81
C VAL A 220 -20.74 0.89 43.22
N PRO A 221 -21.22 1.08 44.47
CA PRO A 221 -22.50 0.56 44.89
C PRO A 221 -23.68 1.13 44.09
N ASP A 222 -24.66 0.28 43.80
CA ASP A 222 -25.86 0.62 43.00
C ASP A 222 -26.52 1.97 43.34
N PRO A 223 -26.76 2.34 44.62
CA PRO A 223 -27.46 3.58 44.96
C PRO A 223 -26.71 4.85 44.55
N GLU A 224 -25.41 4.75 44.31
CA GLU A 224 -24.55 5.87 43.94
C GLU A 224 -24.37 5.99 42.42
N VAL A 225 -24.58 4.91 41.66
CA VAL A 225 -24.24 4.84 40.24
C VAL A 225 -25.01 5.87 39.42
N GLU A 226 -26.33 5.90 39.58
CA GLU A 226 -27.21 6.77 38.78
C GLU A 226 -26.91 8.25 39.02
N GLU A 227 -26.87 8.68 40.27
CA GLU A 227 -26.67 10.09 40.61
C GLU A 227 -25.24 10.56 40.25
N ALA A 228 -24.24 9.71 40.45
CA ALA A 228 -22.87 10.04 40.07
C ALA A 228 -22.71 10.19 38.54
N ILE A 229 -23.29 9.28 37.75
CA ILE A 229 -23.24 9.39 36.28
C ILE A 229 -24.03 10.62 35.82
N LYS A 230 -25.22 10.89 36.38
CA LYS A 230 -26.01 12.08 35.98
C LYS A 230 -25.25 13.37 36.22
N ALA A 231 -24.74 13.56 37.44
CA ALA A 231 -24.01 14.76 37.81
C ALA A 231 -22.81 14.99 36.90
N ASP A 232 -22.09 13.91 36.61
CA ASP A 232 -20.92 13.95 35.78
C ASP A 232 -21.21 14.15 34.30
N TYR A 233 -22.20 13.44 33.77
CA TYR A 233 -22.67 13.60 32.40
C TYR A 233 -23.07 15.04 32.12
N LEU A 234 -23.81 15.67 33.04
CA LEU A 234 -24.19 17.09 32.93
C LEU A 234 -22.97 18.00 32.97
N HIS A 235 -21.98 17.73 33.81
CA HIS A 235 -20.73 18.48 33.82
C HIS A 235 -19.98 18.38 32.47
N LEU A 236 -19.78 17.17 31.95
CA LEU A 236 -19.09 16.96 30.68
C LEU A 236 -19.83 17.61 29.51
N MET A 237 -21.15 17.56 29.52
CA MET A 237 -21.98 18.14 28.47
C MET A 237 -22.05 19.66 28.55
N ASN A 238 -22.29 20.22 29.73
CA ASN A 238 -22.55 21.66 29.89
C ASN A 238 -21.28 22.47 30.06
N ASP A 239 -20.36 21.99 30.91
CA ASP A 239 -19.16 22.72 31.29
C ASP A 239 -18.03 22.42 30.32
N ARG A 240 -17.82 21.13 29.99
CA ARG A 240 -16.76 20.69 29.08
C ARG A 240 -17.18 20.64 27.63
N LYS A 241 -18.48 20.66 27.33
CA LYS A 241 -19.03 20.68 25.96
C LYS A 241 -18.49 19.57 25.05
N ILE A 242 -18.29 18.38 25.60
CA ILE A 242 -17.65 17.25 24.89
C ILE A 242 -18.33 16.89 23.56
N PHE A 243 -19.65 17.03 23.44
CA PHE A 243 -20.38 16.69 22.22
C PHE A 243 -20.24 17.72 21.09
N GLN A 244 -19.70 18.91 21.38
CA GLN A 244 -19.39 19.91 20.36
C GLN A 244 -18.06 19.62 19.66
N ASP A 245 -17.28 18.67 20.19
CA ASP A 245 -16.01 18.27 19.60
C ASP A 245 -16.23 17.49 18.29
N PRO A 246 -15.54 17.86 17.19
CA PRO A 246 -15.78 17.25 15.89
C PRO A 246 -15.16 15.87 15.75
N MET A 247 -14.33 15.42 16.69
CA MET A 247 -13.79 14.05 16.76
C MET A 247 -14.48 13.19 17.82
N TYR A 248 -15.50 13.72 18.51
CA TYR A 248 -16.31 12.91 19.42
C TYR A 248 -17.10 11.86 18.63
N LEU A 249 -16.95 10.59 18.99
CA LEU A 249 -17.54 9.47 18.27
C LEU A 249 -19.07 9.51 18.34
N ARG A 250 -19.70 9.31 17.19
CA ARG A 250 -21.14 9.26 16.98
C ARG A 250 -21.51 8.02 16.19
N GLU A 251 -22.77 7.63 16.28
CA GLU A 251 -23.39 6.67 15.37
C GLU A 251 -24.72 7.24 14.90
N ALA A 252 -24.86 7.47 13.59
CA ALA A 252 -26.07 8.05 12.99
C ALA A 252 -26.50 9.37 13.67
N GLY A 253 -25.52 10.24 13.95
CA GLY A 253 -25.72 11.55 14.59
C GLY A 253 -25.83 11.52 16.12
N ARG A 254 -25.96 10.34 16.74
CA ARG A 254 -26.09 10.18 18.19
C ARG A 254 -24.72 10.11 18.86
N PRO A 255 -24.42 10.90 19.92
CA PRO A 255 -23.14 10.81 20.62
C PRO A 255 -22.98 9.45 21.30
N VAL A 256 -21.84 8.79 21.10
CA VAL A 256 -21.56 7.50 21.73
C VAL A 256 -21.16 7.72 23.18
N ILE A 257 -21.76 6.93 24.07
CA ILE A 257 -21.41 6.84 25.49
C ILE A 257 -21.26 5.37 25.83
N ALA A 258 -20.10 4.99 26.33
CA ALA A 258 -19.85 3.64 26.81
C ALA A 258 -20.09 3.53 28.32
N ILE A 259 -20.61 2.40 28.76
CA ILE A 259 -20.78 2.07 30.18
C ILE A 259 -20.30 0.64 30.40
N TRP A 260 -19.27 0.49 31.22
CA TRP A 260 -18.59 -0.75 31.55
C TRP A 260 -18.95 -1.23 32.95
N GLY A 261 -19.24 -2.53 33.11
CA GLY A 261 -19.48 -3.17 34.41
C GLY A 261 -20.94 -3.59 34.66
N MET A 262 -21.87 -3.24 33.76
CA MET A 262 -23.29 -3.61 33.91
C MET A 262 -23.45 -5.13 33.90
N GLY A 263 -24.26 -5.68 34.81
CA GLY A 263 -24.60 -7.10 34.84
C GLY A 263 -23.51 -8.04 35.35
N MET A 264 -22.36 -7.51 35.78
CA MET A 264 -21.31 -8.30 36.43
C MET A 264 -21.81 -8.82 37.78
N LYS A 265 -21.71 -10.13 37.99
CA LYS A 265 -22.24 -10.82 39.18
C LYS A 265 -21.77 -10.24 40.52
N HIS A 266 -20.53 -9.75 40.55
CA HIS A 266 -19.92 -9.25 41.78
C HIS A 266 -20.36 -7.82 42.14
N GLU A 267 -20.86 -7.05 41.18
CA GLU A 267 -21.25 -5.65 41.36
C GLU A 267 -22.61 -5.50 42.06
N LYS A 268 -23.52 -6.45 41.83
CA LYS A 268 -24.86 -6.50 42.45
C LYS A 268 -25.70 -5.23 42.18
N HIS A 269 -25.57 -4.66 40.99
CA HIS A 269 -26.42 -3.55 40.54
C HIS A 269 -27.85 -4.00 40.29
N ASP A 270 -28.81 -3.11 40.58
CA ASP A 270 -30.23 -3.34 40.31
C ASP A 270 -30.53 -3.04 38.83
N PRO A 271 -30.96 -4.05 38.03
CA PRO A 271 -31.26 -3.83 36.62
C PRO A 271 -32.37 -2.81 36.37
N VAL A 272 -33.31 -2.62 37.31
CA VAL A 272 -34.36 -1.58 37.16
C VAL A 272 -33.75 -0.18 37.24
N SER A 273 -32.83 0.02 38.17
CA SER A 273 -32.10 1.28 38.33
C SER A 273 -31.19 1.56 37.13
N LEU A 274 -30.52 0.54 36.59
CA LEU A 274 -29.75 0.66 35.34
C LEU A 274 -30.65 1.04 34.15
N VAL A 275 -31.80 0.39 33.95
CA VAL A 275 -32.73 0.76 32.86
C VAL A 275 -33.19 2.23 32.98
N ARG A 276 -33.48 2.69 34.20
CA ARG A 276 -33.84 4.09 34.46
C ARG A 276 -32.71 5.05 34.07
N LEU A 277 -31.47 4.73 34.44
CA LEU A 277 -30.29 5.50 34.05
C LEU A 277 -30.10 5.52 32.52
N LEU A 278 -30.18 4.37 31.85
CA LEU A 278 -29.99 4.28 30.39
C LEU A 278 -31.02 5.12 29.63
N ARG A 279 -32.29 5.09 30.05
CA ARG A 279 -33.34 5.94 29.48
C ARG A 279 -33.06 7.42 29.72
N TRP A 280 -32.67 7.77 30.94
CA TRP A 280 -32.29 9.15 31.25
C TRP A 280 -31.14 9.63 30.36
N ILE A 281 -30.07 8.84 30.16
CA ILE A 281 -28.95 9.20 29.28
C ILE A 281 -29.43 9.42 27.83
N LYS A 282 -30.31 8.56 27.32
CA LYS A 282 -30.92 8.71 25.98
C LYS A 282 -31.81 9.95 25.85
N GLU A 283 -32.38 10.44 26.94
CA GLU A 283 -33.28 11.60 26.97
C GLU A 283 -32.59 12.91 27.40
N ALA A 284 -31.38 12.83 27.97
CA ALA A 284 -30.66 13.98 28.53
C ALA A 284 -30.22 15.03 27.49
N SER A 285 -30.24 14.69 26.19
CA SER A 285 -29.93 15.60 25.09
C SER A 285 -30.87 15.40 23.91
N ALA A 286 -31.08 16.44 23.11
CA ALA A 286 -31.95 16.38 21.93
C ALA A 286 -31.49 15.36 20.87
N GLU A 287 -30.19 15.08 20.82
CA GLU A 287 -29.58 14.16 19.85
C GLU A 287 -29.75 12.68 20.24
N SER A 288 -30.09 12.39 21.51
CA SER A 288 -30.16 11.04 22.11
C SER A 288 -28.85 10.23 22.03
N ALA A 289 -28.28 9.84 23.17
CA ALA A 289 -27.00 9.11 23.17
C ALA A 289 -27.12 7.69 22.60
N TYR A 290 -26.11 7.24 21.85
CA TYR A 290 -25.89 5.84 21.48
C TYR A 290 -25.14 5.12 22.60
N ILE A 291 -25.71 4.06 23.15
CA ILE A 291 -25.14 3.40 24.33
C ILE A 291 -24.37 2.14 23.95
N PHE A 292 -23.06 2.17 24.22
CA PHE A 292 -22.16 1.02 24.15
C PHE A 292 -22.08 0.34 25.53
N ALA A 293 -22.46 -0.92 25.63
CA ALA A 293 -22.55 -1.64 26.89
C ALA A 293 -21.44 -2.67 27.04
N GLY A 294 -20.55 -2.43 28.00
CA GLY A 294 -19.64 -3.43 28.52
C GLY A 294 -20.39 -4.42 29.41
N CYS A 295 -20.44 -5.69 29.02
CA CYS A 295 -21.23 -6.72 29.70
C CYS A 295 -20.39 -7.96 30.05
N PRO A 296 -20.93 -8.90 30.85
CA PRO A 296 -20.25 -10.14 31.20
C PRO A 296 -20.09 -11.07 29.99
N SER A 297 -19.05 -11.90 29.97
CA SER A 297 -18.82 -12.87 28.88
C SER A 297 -19.98 -13.85 28.67
N HIS A 298 -20.77 -14.09 29.73
CA HIS A 298 -21.90 -15.01 29.74
C HIS A 298 -23.27 -14.32 29.81
N TRP A 299 -23.36 -13.05 29.38
CA TRP A 299 -24.60 -12.25 29.43
C TRP A 299 -25.84 -12.94 28.84
N ARG A 300 -25.68 -13.71 27.74
CA ARG A 300 -26.78 -14.42 27.07
C ARG A 300 -27.25 -15.64 27.86
N THR A 301 -26.33 -16.38 28.48
CA THR A 301 -26.62 -17.63 29.21
C THR A 301 -26.95 -17.39 30.69
N ARG A 302 -26.63 -16.21 31.23
CA ARG A 302 -26.87 -15.80 32.62
C ARG A 302 -26.19 -16.70 33.67
N ASP A 303 -25.00 -17.17 33.33
CA ASP A 303 -24.14 -17.97 34.21
C ASP A 303 -22.73 -17.36 34.30
N GLY A 304 -21.81 -18.07 34.95
CA GLY A 304 -20.41 -17.63 35.07
C GLY A 304 -20.25 -16.28 35.78
N ASP A 305 -19.73 -15.30 35.03
CA ASP A 305 -19.47 -13.93 35.47
C ASP A 305 -20.70 -13.00 35.39
N CYS A 306 -21.80 -13.47 34.81
CA CYS A 306 -23.06 -12.72 34.71
C CYS A 306 -23.90 -12.85 35.99
N ASP A 307 -24.56 -11.77 36.38
CA ASP A 307 -25.68 -11.81 37.32
C ASP A 307 -26.84 -12.62 36.70
N ALA A 308 -27.35 -13.60 37.45
CA ALA A 308 -28.38 -14.51 36.97
C ALA A 308 -29.79 -13.88 36.95
N ASN A 309 -29.96 -12.65 37.45
CA ASN A 309 -31.24 -11.97 37.48
C ASN A 309 -31.80 -11.77 36.05
N PRO A 310 -32.95 -12.39 35.69
CA PRO A 310 -33.50 -12.29 34.34
C PRO A 310 -33.92 -10.87 33.94
N ALA A 311 -34.07 -9.95 34.90
CA ALA A 311 -34.40 -8.56 34.61
C ALA A 311 -33.27 -7.82 33.85
N PHE A 312 -32.04 -8.35 33.81
CA PHE A 312 -30.96 -7.81 32.96
C PHE A 312 -31.28 -7.87 31.46
N ASP A 313 -32.21 -8.72 31.02
CA ASP A 313 -32.71 -8.66 29.63
C ASP A 313 -33.23 -7.27 29.27
N GLN A 314 -33.90 -6.61 30.22
CA GLN A 314 -34.41 -5.26 30.00
C GLN A 314 -33.27 -4.25 29.88
N VAL A 315 -32.16 -4.43 30.62
CA VAL A 315 -30.95 -3.62 30.46
C VAL A 315 -30.43 -3.77 29.03
N TRP A 316 -30.26 -5.00 28.56
CA TRP A 316 -29.76 -5.29 27.21
C TRP A 316 -30.67 -4.79 26.09
N GLN A 317 -31.98 -4.69 26.33
CA GLN A 317 -32.92 -4.10 25.36
C GLN A 317 -32.83 -2.56 25.27
N ASN A 318 -32.22 -1.89 26.26
CA ASN A 318 -32.10 -0.44 26.31
C ASN A 318 -30.72 0.09 25.86
N VAL A 319 -29.84 -0.77 25.36
CA VAL A 319 -28.51 -0.39 24.81
C VAL A 319 -28.48 -0.51 23.29
N ASP A 320 -27.44 0.01 22.64
CA ASP A 320 -27.32 0.05 21.18
C ASP A 320 -26.14 -0.81 20.66
N SER A 321 -25.15 -1.11 21.52
CA SER A 321 -24.09 -2.09 21.25
C SER A 321 -23.79 -2.92 22.49
N MET A 322 -23.49 -4.20 22.29
CA MET A 322 -23.06 -5.16 23.31
C MET A 322 -21.58 -5.48 23.13
N SER A 323 -20.80 -5.38 24.20
CA SER A 323 -19.38 -5.71 24.22
C SER A 323 -19.02 -6.57 25.43
N PRO A 324 -19.01 -7.90 25.28
CA PRO A 324 -18.74 -8.79 26.41
C PRO A 324 -17.25 -8.85 26.74
N TRP A 325 -16.91 -8.80 28.02
CA TRP A 325 -15.51 -8.84 28.48
C TRP A 325 -14.88 -10.21 28.33
N TYR A 326 -13.69 -10.29 27.74
CA TYR A 326 -12.99 -11.57 27.61
C TYR A 326 -11.63 -11.66 28.26
N VAL A 327 -11.05 -10.53 28.71
CA VAL A 327 -9.76 -10.56 29.40
C VAL A 327 -9.84 -11.50 30.60
N GLY A 328 -8.92 -12.47 30.65
CA GLY A 328 -8.88 -13.49 31.70
C GLY A 328 -10.02 -14.53 31.66
N ARG A 329 -10.82 -14.61 30.59
CA ARG A 329 -11.88 -15.64 30.42
C ARG A 329 -11.42 -16.86 29.62
N PHE A 330 -10.36 -16.69 28.85
CA PHE A 330 -9.59 -17.75 28.20
C PHE A 330 -8.13 -17.29 28.11
N GLY A 331 -7.20 -18.23 27.96
CA GLY A 331 -5.77 -17.94 27.88
C GLY A 331 -5.01 -18.73 26.82
N THR A 332 -5.70 -19.43 25.93
CA THR A 332 -5.08 -20.24 24.87
C THR A 332 -5.74 -20.01 23.51
N ILE A 333 -5.05 -20.41 22.44
CA ILE A 333 -5.54 -20.35 21.06
C ILE A 333 -6.82 -21.20 20.90
N GLU A 334 -6.88 -22.37 21.55
CA GLU A 334 -8.08 -23.22 21.57
C GLU A 334 -9.24 -22.50 22.26
N GLY A 335 -8.99 -21.86 23.40
CA GLY A 335 -9.99 -21.05 24.09
C GLY A 335 -10.51 -19.89 23.25
N ALA A 336 -9.65 -19.24 22.45
CA ALA A 336 -10.08 -18.24 21.47
C ALA A 336 -10.99 -18.85 20.37
N GLY A 337 -10.82 -20.13 20.05
CA GLY A 337 -11.69 -20.90 19.16
C GLY A 337 -13.08 -21.17 19.75
N ASP A 338 -13.16 -21.59 21.01
CA ASP A 338 -14.44 -21.71 21.73
C ASP A 338 -15.17 -20.38 21.82
N PHE A 339 -14.40 -19.32 22.01
CA PHE A 339 -14.90 -17.95 22.02
C PHE A 339 -15.53 -17.53 20.68
N LYS A 340 -14.96 -17.95 19.54
CA LYS A 340 -15.58 -17.73 18.21
C LYS A 340 -17.00 -18.29 18.13
N GLN A 341 -17.22 -19.50 18.65
CA GLN A 341 -18.53 -20.15 18.65
C GLN A 341 -19.52 -19.37 19.53
N ARG A 342 -19.06 -18.89 20.69
CA ARG A 342 -19.86 -18.04 21.58
C ARG A 342 -20.28 -16.73 20.91
N MET A 343 -19.35 -16.03 20.27
CA MET A 343 -19.65 -14.79 19.55
C MET A 343 -20.71 -15.02 18.46
N ALA A 344 -20.57 -16.08 17.66
CA ALA A 344 -21.57 -16.40 16.64
C ALA A 344 -22.97 -16.66 17.24
N ALA A 345 -23.03 -17.38 18.36
CA ALA A 345 -24.30 -17.65 19.06
C ALA A 345 -24.92 -16.37 19.66
N ASP A 346 -24.09 -15.49 20.22
CA ASP A 346 -24.53 -14.20 20.77
C ASP A 346 -25.08 -13.27 19.67
N MET A 347 -24.38 -13.17 18.54
CA MET A 347 -24.82 -12.37 17.40
C MET A 347 -26.12 -12.90 16.79
N ALA A 348 -26.26 -14.21 16.64
CA ALA A 348 -27.51 -14.83 16.17
C ALA A 348 -28.68 -14.57 17.13
N TYR A 349 -28.44 -14.65 18.44
CA TYR A 349 -29.44 -14.34 19.45
C TYR A 349 -29.87 -12.87 19.42
N LEU A 350 -28.91 -11.93 19.31
CA LEU A 350 -29.22 -10.50 19.17
C LEU A 350 -30.06 -10.25 17.91
N GLN A 351 -29.68 -10.85 16.78
CA GLN A 351 -30.40 -10.68 15.51
C GLN A 351 -31.87 -11.14 15.61
N ASP A 352 -32.14 -12.26 16.28
CA ASP A 352 -33.49 -12.76 16.49
C ASP A 352 -34.31 -11.85 17.42
N GLN A 353 -33.74 -11.47 18.56
CA GLN A 353 -34.39 -10.57 19.51
C GLN A 353 -34.68 -9.20 18.91
N ASP A 354 -33.71 -8.63 18.20
CA ASP A 354 -33.81 -7.33 17.54
C ASP A 354 -34.92 -7.28 16.50
N ARG A 355 -35.07 -8.35 15.71
CA ARG A 355 -36.19 -8.50 14.77
C ARG A 355 -37.54 -8.48 15.49
N SER A 356 -37.64 -9.18 16.63
CA SER A 356 -38.89 -9.25 17.39
C SER A 356 -39.26 -7.92 18.08
N LEU A 357 -38.25 -7.15 18.49
CA LEU A 357 -38.41 -5.89 19.23
C LEU A 357 -38.39 -4.65 18.31
N ASN A 358 -38.14 -4.83 17.01
CA ASN A 358 -37.93 -3.76 16.04
C ASN A 358 -36.88 -2.73 16.51
N ILE A 359 -35.76 -3.25 17.03
CA ILE A 359 -34.58 -2.48 17.40
C ILE A 359 -33.37 -2.99 16.60
N LYS A 360 -32.23 -2.32 16.71
CA LYS A 360 -30.97 -2.78 16.13
C LYS A 360 -29.85 -2.57 17.12
N ARG A 361 -29.22 -3.65 17.56
CA ARG A 361 -28.05 -3.67 18.43
C ARG A 361 -26.87 -4.26 17.68
N TYR A 362 -25.69 -3.69 17.92
CA TYR A 362 -24.44 -4.22 17.37
C TYR A 362 -23.72 -5.08 18.41
N TYR A 363 -22.83 -5.94 17.93
CA TYR A 363 -21.95 -6.76 18.77
C TYR A 363 -20.50 -6.34 18.50
N THR A 364 -19.80 -5.93 19.56
CA THR A 364 -18.42 -5.45 19.50
C THR A 364 -17.55 -6.33 20.39
N PRO A 365 -16.87 -7.36 19.85
CA PRO A 365 -16.04 -8.24 20.65
C PRO A 365 -14.83 -7.51 21.25
N VAL A 366 -14.46 -7.92 22.46
CA VAL A 366 -13.22 -7.53 23.13
C VAL A 366 -12.08 -8.43 22.64
N VAL A 367 -10.88 -7.89 22.45
CA VAL A 367 -9.66 -8.67 22.18
C VAL A 367 -8.51 -8.15 23.04
N PHE A 368 -7.55 -8.99 23.39
CA PHE A 368 -6.44 -8.63 24.26
C PHE A 368 -5.14 -9.36 23.90
N PRO A 369 -3.96 -8.74 24.09
CA PRO A 369 -2.70 -9.30 23.61
C PRO A 369 -2.14 -10.42 24.49
N GLY A 370 -2.51 -10.44 25.76
CA GLY A 370 -2.06 -11.35 26.82
C GLY A 370 -2.44 -10.75 28.18
N PHE A 371 -2.00 -11.35 29.27
CA PHE A 371 -2.35 -10.90 30.62
C PHE A 371 -1.37 -11.42 31.68
N ALA A 372 -1.08 -10.60 32.67
CA ALA A 372 -0.38 -10.98 33.89
C ALA A 372 -0.79 -10.06 35.05
N TRP A 373 -0.50 -10.46 36.29
CA TRP A 373 -0.84 -9.71 37.51
C TRP A 373 0.04 -10.13 38.71
N GLN A 374 1.29 -10.52 38.43
CA GLN A 374 2.23 -10.99 39.44
C GLN A 374 2.59 -9.89 40.46
N ASN A 375 2.97 -8.72 40.00
CA ASN A 375 3.33 -7.56 40.83
C ASN A 375 2.12 -6.99 41.59
N LEU A 376 0.94 -6.94 40.94
CA LEU A 376 -0.25 -6.37 41.56
C LEU A 376 -0.95 -7.32 42.55
N HIS A 377 -1.04 -8.62 42.21
CA HIS A 377 -1.87 -9.61 42.91
C HIS A 377 -1.15 -10.92 43.28
N SER A 378 0.17 -11.01 43.10
CA SER A 378 0.94 -12.24 43.34
C SER A 378 0.46 -13.43 42.51
N GLY A 379 -0.06 -13.16 41.31
CA GLY A 379 -0.42 -14.18 40.35
C GLY A 379 0.78 -14.84 39.65
N PRO A 380 0.51 -15.81 38.75
CA PRO A 380 1.53 -16.39 37.87
C PRO A 380 2.23 -15.33 37.00
N ARG A 381 3.53 -15.52 36.77
CA ARG A 381 4.29 -14.75 35.77
C ARG A 381 3.75 -15.11 34.38
N ASN A 382 3.48 -14.10 33.55
CA ASN A 382 3.01 -14.27 32.16
C ASN A 382 1.81 -15.25 32.07
N GLU A 383 0.77 -15.04 32.92
CA GLU A 383 -0.34 -15.98 33.10
C GLU A 383 -1.07 -16.32 31.79
N ILE A 384 -1.26 -15.34 30.92
CA ILE A 384 -1.71 -15.53 29.54
C ILE A 384 -0.60 -15.04 28.62
N PRO A 385 0.22 -15.95 28.07
CA PRO A 385 1.29 -15.62 27.14
C PRO A 385 0.73 -14.92 25.89
N ARG A 386 1.55 -14.03 25.30
CA ARG A 386 1.16 -13.31 24.09
C ARG A 386 1.41 -14.13 22.82
N GLU A 387 2.20 -15.21 22.93
CA GLU A 387 2.54 -16.16 21.86
C GLU A 387 3.10 -15.43 20.63
N GLY A 388 3.94 -14.41 20.88
CA GLY A 388 4.50 -13.51 19.86
C GLY A 388 3.47 -12.80 18.99
N GLY A 389 2.26 -12.60 19.50
CA GLY A 389 1.15 -11.97 18.78
C GLY A 389 0.18 -12.94 18.14
N THR A 390 0.49 -14.24 18.08
CA THR A 390 -0.43 -15.26 17.52
C THR A 390 -1.74 -15.32 18.30
N PHE A 391 -1.67 -15.16 19.63
CA PHE A 391 -2.84 -15.15 20.51
C PHE A 391 -3.81 -14.00 20.17
N LEU A 392 -3.30 -12.78 20.00
CA LEU A 392 -4.11 -11.63 19.57
C LEU A 392 -4.64 -11.82 18.15
N TYR A 393 -3.78 -12.27 17.22
CA TYR A 393 -4.14 -12.48 15.83
C TYR A 393 -5.31 -13.46 15.67
N GLN A 394 -5.29 -14.56 16.41
CA GLN A 394 -6.37 -15.55 16.37
C GLN A 394 -7.71 -14.96 16.80
N GLN A 395 -7.73 -14.14 17.86
CA GLN A 395 -8.95 -13.46 18.32
C GLN A 395 -9.49 -12.51 17.24
N LEU A 396 -8.62 -11.70 16.63
CA LEU A 396 -8.98 -10.78 15.55
C LEU A 396 -9.52 -11.51 14.33
N HIS A 397 -8.84 -12.57 13.88
CA HIS A 397 -9.27 -13.41 12.78
C HIS A 397 -10.63 -14.06 13.07
N ASN A 398 -10.85 -14.51 14.31
CA ASN A 398 -12.14 -15.07 14.73
C ASN A 398 -13.26 -14.03 14.70
N ALA A 399 -13.03 -12.85 15.26
CA ALA A 399 -13.99 -11.74 15.31
C ALA A 399 -14.42 -11.26 13.92
N ILE A 400 -13.45 -11.03 13.02
CA ILE A 400 -13.74 -10.56 11.66
C ILE A 400 -14.51 -11.63 10.87
N ASN A 401 -14.12 -12.90 10.99
CA ASN A 401 -14.78 -13.99 10.26
C ASN A 401 -16.23 -14.26 10.68
N VAL A 402 -16.60 -13.97 11.93
CA VAL A 402 -18.02 -14.06 12.36
C VAL A 402 -18.81 -12.80 12.03
N GLY A 403 -18.18 -11.82 11.37
CA GLY A 403 -18.84 -10.64 10.81
C GLY A 403 -18.87 -9.44 11.75
N ALA A 404 -18.01 -9.39 12.78
CA ALA A 404 -17.89 -8.21 13.62
C ALA A 404 -17.48 -6.99 12.78
N LYS A 405 -18.20 -5.88 12.96
CA LYS A 405 -17.95 -4.61 12.27
C LYS A 405 -17.14 -3.63 13.11
N THR A 406 -17.17 -3.79 14.42
CA THR A 406 -16.36 -3.02 15.36
C THR A 406 -15.62 -4.00 16.24
N ILE A 407 -14.38 -3.73 16.59
CA ILE A 407 -13.62 -4.51 17.58
C ILE A 407 -13.11 -3.56 18.66
N TYR A 408 -13.16 -4.02 19.91
CA TYR A 408 -12.64 -3.32 21.07
C TYR A 408 -11.34 -3.97 21.56
N GLY A 409 -10.21 -3.26 21.52
CA GLY A 409 -8.94 -3.69 22.09
C GLY A 409 -8.84 -3.34 23.57
N ALA A 410 -8.70 -4.36 24.43
CA ALA A 410 -8.45 -4.24 25.86
C ALA A 410 -6.97 -4.55 26.16
N MET A 411 -6.13 -3.57 26.50
CA MET A 411 -6.38 -2.12 26.52
C MET A 411 -5.21 -1.39 25.86
N PHE A 412 -5.36 -0.11 25.52
CA PHE A 412 -4.27 0.62 24.88
C PHE A 412 -3.09 0.80 25.84
N ASP A 413 -3.34 1.30 27.05
CA ASP A 413 -2.33 1.74 28.01
C ASP A 413 -2.26 0.92 29.32
N GLU A 414 -2.95 -0.23 29.44
CA GLU A 414 -2.97 -1.04 30.68
C GLU A 414 -1.68 -1.87 30.85
N TYR A 415 -0.60 -1.19 31.27
CA TYR A 415 0.65 -1.84 31.67
C TYR A 415 0.50 -2.58 33.01
N ASP A 416 -0.46 -2.17 33.85
CA ASP A 416 -0.79 -2.77 35.15
C ASP A 416 -1.06 -4.27 35.07
N GLU A 417 -1.75 -4.72 34.00
CA GLU A 417 -2.17 -6.12 33.81
C GLU A 417 -1.49 -6.78 32.60
N ALA A 418 -0.46 -6.14 32.04
CA ALA A 418 0.19 -6.55 30.79
C ALA A 418 -0.80 -6.77 29.62
N THR A 419 -1.92 -6.04 29.56
CA THR A 419 -2.85 -6.04 28.41
C THR A 419 -2.60 -4.87 27.46
N ALA A 420 -1.63 -3.99 27.77
CA ALA A 420 -1.24 -2.88 26.91
C ALA A 420 -0.91 -3.30 25.48
N LEU A 421 -1.55 -2.60 24.53
CA LEU A 421 -1.29 -2.64 23.08
C LEU A 421 -0.22 -1.63 22.66
N MET A 422 0.04 -0.63 23.51
CA MET A 422 1.09 0.37 23.33
C MET A 422 2.50 -0.23 23.33
N PRO A 423 3.51 0.55 22.89
CA PRO A 423 4.89 0.09 22.84
C PRO A 423 5.40 -0.43 24.18
N ALA A 424 6.09 -1.56 24.14
CA ALA A 424 6.70 -2.20 25.30
C ALA A 424 8.15 -2.55 25.02
N GLU A 425 8.96 -2.64 26.07
CA GLU A 425 10.39 -2.89 25.93
C GLU A 425 10.66 -4.22 25.23
N PRO A 426 11.44 -4.22 24.13
CA PRO A 426 11.77 -5.43 23.39
C PRO A 426 12.49 -6.48 24.23
N HIS A 427 13.39 -6.06 25.13
CA HIS A 427 14.30 -6.98 25.80
C HIS A 427 14.24 -6.87 27.32
N SER A 428 14.01 -8.00 27.98
CA SER A 428 14.05 -8.15 29.44
C SER A 428 15.35 -7.62 30.06
N SER A 429 16.48 -7.71 29.33
CA SER A 429 17.78 -7.15 29.74
C SER A 429 17.82 -5.63 29.92
N ASN A 430 16.85 -4.89 29.35
CA ASN A 430 16.69 -3.44 29.49
C ASN A 430 15.64 -3.05 30.54
N THR A 431 15.17 -4.01 31.34
CA THR A 431 14.25 -3.76 32.45
C THR A 431 14.99 -3.71 33.79
N PRO A 432 14.43 -3.08 34.84
CA PRO A 432 15.01 -3.14 36.17
C PRO A 432 15.10 -4.57 36.70
N SER A 433 16.29 -4.98 37.14
CA SER A 433 16.57 -6.35 37.59
C SER A 433 15.98 -6.70 38.96
N GLU A 434 15.60 -5.69 39.74
CA GLU A 434 15.11 -5.82 41.11
C GLU A 434 13.69 -6.40 41.18
N ILE A 435 12.92 -6.26 40.08
CA ILE A 435 11.51 -6.62 40.00
C ILE A 435 11.27 -7.39 38.70
N PRO A 436 10.48 -8.48 38.73
CA PRO A 436 10.31 -9.39 37.60
C PRO A 436 9.35 -8.82 36.53
N PHE A 437 9.69 -7.70 35.90
CA PHE A 437 8.90 -7.14 34.80
C PHE A 437 8.85 -8.07 33.58
N LEU A 438 7.80 -7.92 32.77
CA LEU A 438 7.67 -8.51 31.45
C LEU A 438 8.22 -7.55 30.39
N ALA A 439 8.82 -8.14 29.36
CA ALA A 439 9.26 -7.49 28.12
C ALA A 439 8.76 -8.33 26.92
N LEU A 440 8.95 -7.86 25.69
CA LEU A 440 8.41 -8.56 24.52
C LEU A 440 9.12 -9.89 24.21
N ASP A 441 10.35 -10.06 24.67
CA ASP A 441 11.13 -11.31 24.57
C ASP A 441 10.72 -12.40 25.56
N GLU A 442 9.72 -12.16 26.42
CA GLU A 442 9.24 -13.13 27.43
C GLU A 442 8.81 -14.47 26.80
N ASP A 443 8.19 -14.41 25.61
CA ASP A 443 7.73 -15.60 24.89
C ASP A 443 8.84 -16.23 24.01
N GLY A 444 10.09 -15.78 24.16
CA GLY A 444 11.25 -16.30 23.44
C GLY A 444 11.42 -15.79 22.01
N MET A 445 10.78 -14.66 21.66
CA MET A 445 10.84 -14.03 20.33
C MET A 445 11.38 -12.60 20.41
N GLU A 446 12.27 -12.24 19.49
CA GLU A 446 12.74 -10.86 19.36
C GLU A 446 11.72 -10.04 18.55
N LEU A 447 10.97 -9.18 19.24
CA LEU A 447 9.88 -8.40 18.66
C LEU A 447 10.17 -6.90 18.79
N PRO A 448 9.82 -6.08 17.77
CA PRO A 448 9.98 -4.62 17.87
C PRO A 448 8.99 -4.03 18.89
N SER A 449 9.30 -2.86 19.46
CA SER A 449 8.51 -2.31 20.56
C SER A 449 7.06 -2.01 20.17
N ASP A 450 6.80 -1.62 18.92
CA ASP A 450 5.48 -1.31 18.35
C ASP A 450 4.69 -2.56 17.88
N TRP A 451 5.14 -3.77 18.22
CA TRP A 451 4.62 -5.03 17.66
C TRP A 451 3.09 -5.16 17.70
N TYR A 452 2.47 -4.90 18.85
CA TYR A 452 1.02 -5.06 19.02
C TYR A 452 0.23 -3.97 18.31
N LEU A 453 0.81 -2.79 18.10
CA LEU A 453 0.20 -1.74 17.27
C LEU A 453 0.14 -2.17 15.80
N ARG A 454 1.17 -2.85 15.29
CA ARG A 454 1.17 -3.39 13.91
C ARG A 454 0.06 -4.41 13.70
N ILE A 455 -0.13 -5.32 14.67
CA ILE A 455 -1.21 -6.32 14.63
C ILE A 455 -2.60 -5.63 14.65
N CYS A 456 -2.78 -4.63 15.51
CA CYS A 456 -4.02 -3.85 15.55
C CYS A 456 -4.27 -3.09 14.24
N GLY A 457 -3.23 -2.53 13.61
CA GLY A 457 -3.34 -1.84 12.34
C GLY A 457 -3.78 -2.75 11.19
N LEU A 458 -3.28 -4.00 11.17
CA LEU A 458 -3.72 -5.01 10.22
C LEU A 458 -5.23 -5.30 10.35
N ALA A 459 -5.72 -5.45 11.59
CA ALA A 459 -7.15 -5.62 11.83
C ALA A 459 -7.98 -4.38 11.48
N SER A 460 -7.48 -3.17 11.76
CA SER A 460 -8.19 -1.95 11.35
C SER A 460 -8.30 -1.84 9.83
N LYS A 461 -7.26 -2.22 9.08
CA LYS A 461 -7.30 -2.23 7.62
C LYS A 461 -8.34 -3.23 7.10
N ALA A 462 -8.34 -4.45 7.65
CA ALA A 462 -9.29 -5.49 7.28
C ALA A 462 -10.75 -5.10 7.55
N LEU A 463 -11.03 -4.42 8.67
CA LEU A 463 -12.38 -3.91 8.99
C LEU A 463 -12.84 -2.83 7.99
N LYS A 464 -11.92 -1.93 7.59
CA LYS A 464 -12.21 -0.84 6.65
C LYS A 464 -12.39 -1.31 5.21
N SER A 465 -11.57 -2.25 4.74
CA SER A 465 -11.68 -2.78 3.37
C SER A 465 -12.76 -3.85 3.24
N GLY A 466 -13.05 -4.59 4.32
CA GLY A 466 -13.94 -5.74 4.29
C GLY A 466 -13.30 -7.02 3.73
N GLU A 467 -12.01 -7.00 3.38
CA GLU A 467 -11.29 -8.10 2.73
C GLU A 467 -10.84 -9.22 3.70
N GLY A 468 -11.19 -9.12 4.98
CA GLY A 468 -10.79 -10.09 6.00
C GLY A 468 -9.30 -10.02 6.36
N LEU A 469 -8.87 -10.90 7.27
CA LEU A 469 -7.45 -11.08 7.60
C LEU A 469 -6.88 -12.28 6.83
N PRO A 470 -5.56 -12.29 6.54
CA PRO A 470 -4.90 -13.47 5.98
C PRO A 470 -5.18 -14.75 6.80
N GLY A 471 -5.28 -15.89 6.14
CA GLY A 471 -5.55 -17.17 6.83
C GLY A 471 -4.42 -17.58 7.79
N ALA A 472 -3.18 -17.21 7.49
CA ALA A 472 -2.00 -17.43 8.34
C ALA A 472 -1.51 -16.10 8.91
N PHE A 473 -0.94 -16.13 10.13
CA PHE A 473 -0.36 -14.93 10.76
C PHE A 473 0.86 -14.45 9.94
N PRO A 474 0.83 -13.23 9.35
CA PRO A 474 1.90 -12.76 8.48
C PRO A 474 3.10 -12.22 9.28
N LEU A 475 3.71 -13.10 10.09
CA LEU A 475 4.78 -12.77 11.03
C LEU A 475 5.93 -12.01 10.34
N GLN A 476 6.47 -12.56 9.25
CA GLN A 476 7.63 -11.98 8.56
C GLN A 476 7.32 -10.58 8.00
N ALA A 477 6.17 -10.42 7.33
CA ALA A 477 5.75 -9.14 6.77
C ALA A 477 5.49 -8.06 7.85
N LEU A 478 5.07 -8.47 9.05
CA LEU A 478 4.93 -7.56 10.19
C LEU A 478 6.26 -7.26 10.87
N MET A 479 7.21 -8.20 10.90
CA MET A 479 8.53 -8.06 11.55
C MET A 479 9.44 -7.11 10.77
N GLU A 480 9.44 -7.23 9.44
CA GLU A 480 10.08 -6.27 8.58
C GLU A 480 9.51 -4.89 8.91
N LYS A 481 10.37 -3.98 9.37
CA LYS A 481 9.98 -2.65 9.84
C LYS A 481 9.07 -2.05 8.78
N GLN A 482 7.74 -2.10 9.02
CA GLN A 482 6.87 -1.12 8.41
C GLN A 482 7.55 0.18 8.78
N PRO A 483 8.02 0.98 7.81
CA PRO A 483 8.39 2.34 8.17
C PRO A 483 7.19 2.84 8.97
N PRO A 484 7.40 3.50 10.15
CA PRO A 484 6.29 4.18 10.81
C PRO A 484 5.56 4.89 9.69
N ALA A 485 4.23 4.81 9.64
CA ALA A 485 3.49 5.52 8.61
C ALA A 485 4.09 6.91 8.56
N VAL A 486 4.88 7.18 7.52
CA VAL A 486 5.39 8.50 7.28
C VAL A 486 4.16 9.16 6.70
N LEU A 487 3.24 9.51 7.60
CA LEU A 487 2.77 10.86 7.61
C LEU A 487 4.02 11.71 7.47
N THR A 488 4.28 12.19 6.26
CA THR A 488 3.91 13.55 5.85
C THR A 488 3.81 14.61 6.97
N SER A 489 4.49 14.42 8.11
CA SER A 489 4.49 15.30 9.28
C SER A 489 5.88 15.90 9.53
N GLY A 490 6.86 15.60 8.67
CA GLY A 490 8.06 16.41 8.51
C GLY A 490 7.94 17.58 7.53
N ILE A 491 6.76 17.82 6.91
CA ILE A 491 6.58 18.89 5.90
C ILE A 491 5.58 19.97 6.36
N SER A 492 4.89 19.79 7.50
CA SER A 492 4.02 20.82 8.06
C SER A 492 4.68 21.56 9.23
N GLU A 493 5.90 22.06 9.04
CA GLU A 493 6.38 23.32 9.63
C GLU A 493 7.71 23.75 9.00
N LEU A 494 7.75 23.87 7.66
CA LEU A 494 8.47 25.00 7.07
C LEU A 494 7.50 26.18 7.09
N LYS A 495 7.32 26.75 8.29
CA LYS A 495 6.98 28.16 8.36
C LYS A 495 8.09 28.86 7.57
N LEU A 496 7.68 29.60 6.54
CA LEU A 496 8.41 30.75 6.05
C LEU A 496 8.70 31.63 7.26
N HIS A 497 9.84 31.38 7.91
CA HIS A 497 10.44 32.32 8.83
C HIS A 497 10.96 33.46 7.97
N GLU A 498 10.16 34.52 7.85
CA GLU A 498 10.73 35.84 7.72
C GLU A 498 11.61 36.08 8.96
N GLY A 499 12.93 36.00 8.75
CA GLY A 499 13.95 36.45 9.70
C GLY A 499 14.45 35.41 10.70
N ASP A 500 15.32 34.49 10.26
CA ASP A 500 16.69 34.41 10.80
C ASP A 500 17.55 33.42 9.99
N SER A 501 18.78 33.83 9.69
CA SER A 501 19.68 33.22 8.71
C SER A 501 20.44 32.01 9.25
N ASN A 502 19.87 30.79 9.16
CA ASN A 502 20.61 29.49 9.14
C ASN A 502 19.70 28.24 8.91
N GLY A 503 18.82 28.25 7.90
CA GLY A 503 18.11 27.03 7.42
C GLY A 503 18.90 26.29 6.32
N PRO A 504 18.67 24.97 6.09
CA PRO A 504 19.30 24.25 4.97
C PRO A 504 18.88 24.88 3.63
N SER A 505 19.84 25.03 2.72
CA SER A 505 19.63 25.69 1.42
C SER A 505 18.80 24.81 0.46
N LEU A 506 18.11 25.41 -0.52
CA LEU A 506 17.40 24.72 -1.63
C LEU A 506 18.24 23.58 -2.23
N VAL A 507 19.55 23.80 -2.38
CA VAL A 507 20.49 22.80 -2.88
C VAL A 507 20.58 21.59 -1.95
N SER A 508 20.66 21.80 -0.64
CA SER A 508 20.71 20.73 0.36
C SER A 508 19.43 19.87 0.34
N ASN A 509 18.27 20.48 0.14
CA ASN A 509 16.99 19.78 0.07
C ASN A 509 16.91 18.90 -1.19
N ILE A 510 17.27 19.47 -2.34
CA ILE A 510 17.32 18.73 -3.61
C ILE A 510 18.32 17.58 -3.55
N GLU A 511 19.48 17.78 -2.90
CA GLU A 511 20.48 16.72 -2.74
C GLU A 511 20.02 15.58 -1.81
N ALA A 512 19.20 15.87 -0.80
CA ALA A 512 18.57 14.85 0.02
C ALA A 512 17.58 14.03 -0.82
N VAL A 513 16.69 14.70 -1.56
CA VAL A 513 15.72 14.04 -2.44
C VAL A 513 16.39 13.14 -3.48
N LEU A 514 17.46 13.63 -4.13
CA LEU A 514 18.22 12.86 -5.12
C LEU A 514 18.88 11.59 -4.56
N ARG A 515 19.17 11.56 -3.26
CA ARG A 515 19.77 10.39 -2.59
C ARG A 515 18.75 9.25 -2.42
N ASP A 516 17.48 9.61 -2.24
CA ASP A 516 16.41 8.68 -1.84
C ASP A 516 15.52 8.26 -3.03
N LEU A 517 15.66 8.91 -4.19
CA LEU A 517 14.93 8.56 -5.41
C LEU A 517 15.35 7.24 -6.09
N PRO A 518 16.61 6.74 -6.02
CA PRO A 518 16.97 5.45 -6.60
C PRO A 518 16.29 4.24 -5.90
N PRO A 519 15.98 3.15 -6.63
CA PRO A 519 15.41 1.95 -6.05
C PRO A 519 16.39 1.26 -5.11
N PRO A 520 15.87 0.54 -4.10
CA PRO A 520 16.72 -0.11 -3.10
C PRO A 520 17.56 -1.22 -3.74
N ALA A 521 18.83 -1.34 -3.35
CA ALA A 521 19.78 -2.29 -3.94
C ALA A 521 19.29 -3.75 -3.91
N ARG A 522 18.52 -4.13 -2.87
CA ARG A 522 17.92 -5.48 -2.73
C ARG A 522 17.00 -5.88 -3.89
N LEU A 523 16.39 -4.92 -4.57
CA LEU A 523 15.55 -5.16 -5.75
C LEU A 523 16.32 -5.89 -6.87
N SER A 524 17.64 -5.72 -6.95
CA SER A 524 18.46 -6.41 -7.95
C SER A 524 18.82 -7.86 -7.61
N THR A 525 18.62 -8.27 -6.36
CA THR A 525 18.94 -9.62 -5.87
C THR A 525 17.69 -10.44 -5.54
N THR A 526 16.52 -9.80 -5.44
CA THR A 526 15.22 -10.46 -5.21
C THR A 526 14.66 -11.00 -6.53
N ASP A 527 14.10 -12.22 -6.49
CA ASP A 527 13.48 -12.86 -7.65
C ASP A 527 12.29 -12.04 -8.15
N ARG A 528 12.29 -11.63 -9.42
CA ARG A 528 11.28 -10.75 -10.03
C ARG A 528 9.86 -11.33 -10.04
N PHE A 529 9.74 -12.65 -9.89
CA PHE A 529 8.47 -13.36 -9.85
C PHE A 529 8.05 -13.72 -8.41
N SER A 530 8.79 -13.26 -7.40
CA SER A 530 8.42 -13.44 -6.01
C SER A 530 7.48 -12.34 -5.52
N ASN A 531 6.59 -12.69 -4.60
CA ASN A 531 5.76 -11.72 -3.89
C ASN A 531 6.62 -10.65 -3.17
N GLU A 532 7.82 -11.03 -2.73
CA GLU A 532 8.80 -10.10 -2.13
C GLU A 532 9.20 -8.99 -3.11
N TYR A 533 9.41 -9.32 -4.40
CA TYR A 533 9.72 -8.32 -5.41
C TYR A 533 8.56 -7.36 -5.65
N GLU A 534 7.32 -7.86 -5.72
CA GLU A 534 6.13 -7.01 -5.88
C GLU A 534 5.96 -6.06 -4.69
N GLU A 535 6.15 -6.54 -3.46
CA GLU A 535 6.09 -5.72 -2.25
C GLU A 535 7.19 -4.64 -2.22
N ILE A 536 8.44 -4.98 -2.57
CA ILE A 536 9.54 -4.00 -2.66
C ILE A 536 9.23 -2.94 -3.73
N VAL A 537 8.68 -3.35 -4.87
CA VAL A 537 8.30 -2.45 -5.97
C VAL A 537 7.20 -1.49 -5.54
N ASP A 538 6.15 -1.97 -4.87
CA ASP A 538 5.05 -1.12 -4.42
C ASP A 538 5.47 -0.15 -3.30
N GLN A 539 6.31 -0.59 -2.37
CA GLN A 539 6.92 0.28 -1.38
C GLN A 539 7.78 1.37 -2.03
N TYR A 540 8.55 1.02 -3.05
CA TYR A 540 9.38 1.97 -3.80
C TYR A 540 8.53 2.97 -4.60
N LYS A 541 7.45 2.54 -5.27
CA LYS A 541 6.51 3.44 -5.97
C LYS A 541 5.96 4.51 -5.02
N PHE A 542 5.53 4.10 -3.83
CA PHE A 542 5.02 5.03 -2.83
C PHE A 542 6.10 6.03 -2.38
N THR A 543 7.30 5.54 -2.06
CA THR A 543 8.41 6.36 -1.57
C THR A 543 8.88 7.36 -2.62
N SER A 544 9.12 6.90 -3.84
CA SER A 544 9.55 7.76 -4.95
C SER A 544 8.50 8.82 -5.31
N LEU A 545 7.20 8.50 -5.21
CA LEU A 545 6.11 9.46 -5.42
C LEU A 545 6.18 10.63 -4.42
N GLN A 546 6.43 10.36 -3.14
CA GLN A 546 6.56 11.43 -2.13
C GLN A 546 7.79 12.31 -2.39
N GLN A 547 8.92 11.69 -2.74
CA GLN A 547 10.15 12.41 -3.08
C GLN A 547 9.97 13.32 -4.31
N LEU A 548 9.21 12.88 -5.31
CA LEU A 548 8.87 13.69 -6.47
C LEU A 548 7.95 14.87 -6.14
N ARG A 549 6.99 14.71 -5.22
CA ARG A 549 6.14 15.81 -4.74
C ARG A 549 6.96 16.87 -3.99
N LEU A 550 7.88 16.43 -3.14
CA LEU A 550 8.85 17.30 -2.47
C LEU A 550 9.70 18.09 -3.48
N LEU A 551 10.29 17.39 -4.44
CA LEU A 551 11.08 18.03 -5.48
C LEU A 551 10.27 19.06 -6.28
N THR A 552 9.02 18.73 -6.61
CA THR A 552 8.11 19.64 -7.32
C THR A 552 7.90 20.92 -6.52
N SER A 553 7.71 20.82 -5.21
CA SER A 553 7.56 21.97 -4.30
C SER A 553 8.81 22.84 -4.28
N GLU A 554 9.99 22.23 -4.09
CA GLU A 554 11.28 22.95 -4.05
C GLU A 554 11.55 23.70 -5.37
N LEU A 555 11.24 23.08 -6.52
CA LEU A 555 11.41 23.70 -7.84
C LEU A 555 10.41 24.85 -8.10
N ASN A 556 9.30 24.91 -7.37
CA ASN A 556 8.29 25.98 -7.48
C ASN A 556 8.56 27.19 -6.54
N GLY A 557 9.56 27.12 -5.65
CA GLY A 557 9.89 28.19 -4.70
C GLY A 557 10.59 29.42 -5.31
N GLU A 558 10.73 30.50 -4.52
CA GLU A 558 11.19 31.83 -4.97
C GLU A 558 12.60 31.87 -5.61
N MET A 559 13.51 30.95 -5.25
CA MET A 559 14.82 30.85 -5.89
C MET A 559 14.80 30.10 -7.23
N GLY A 560 13.79 29.25 -7.48
CA GLY A 560 13.53 28.57 -8.76
C GLY A 560 14.64 27.67 -9.31
N ALA A 561 14.32 26.91 -10.36
CA ALA A 561 15.28 26.00 -11.02
C ALA A 561 16.47 26.71 -11.71
N ASN A 562 16.38 28.04 -11.89
CA ASN A 562 17.38 28.83 -12.63
C ASN A 562 18.63 29.19 -11.80
N THR A 563 18.62 28.93 -10.49
CA THR A 563 19.78 29.17 -9.61
C THR A 563 20.60 27.91 -9.33
N LEU A 564 20.22 26.77 -9.91
CA LEU A 564 20.89 25.48 -9.71
C LEU A 564 22.18 25.40 -10.54
N SER A 565 23.19 24.70 -10.02
CA SER A 565 24.42 24.44 -10.78
C SER A 565 24.17 23.47 -11.93
N ASP A 566 24.94 23.59 -13.01
CA ASP A 566 24.86 22.68 -14.16
C ASP A 566 25.00 21.20 -13.76
N GLU A 567 25.78 20.92 -12.71
CA GLU A 567 25.99 19.57 -12.20
C GLU A 567 24.75 19.03 -11.47
N LEU A 568 24.07 19.87 -10.69
CA LEU A 568 22.84 19.47 -10.02
C LEU A 568 21.69 19.29 -11.02
N VAL A 569 21.62 20.17 -12.03
CA VAL A 569 20.66 20.04 -13.15
C VAL A 569 20.90 18.73 -13.90
N PHE A 570 22.15 18.38 -14.20
CA PHE A 570 22.49 17.10 -14.82
C PHE A 570 21.99 15.89 -14.00
N ARG A 571 22.29 15.86 -12.69
CA ARG A 571 21.85 14.78 -11.79
C ARG A 571 20.32 14.68 -11.70
N LEU A 572 19.62 15.81 -11.66
CA LEU A 572 18.16 15.86 -11.68
C LEU A 572 17.57 15.31 -12.96
N TRP A 573 18.05 15.78 -14.11
CA TRP A 573 17.62 15.24 -15.41
C TRP A 573 17.88 13.74 -15.51
N PHE A 574 19.03 13.27 -15.02
CA PHE A 574 19.39 11.85 -15.06
C PHE A 574 18.46 10.98 -14.23
N THR A 575 18.15 11.38 -13.00
CA THR A 575 17.26 10.62 -12.11
C THR A 575 15.81 10.70 -12.55
N LEU A 576 15.33 11.90 -12.91
CA LEU A 576 13.92 12.10 -13.28
C LEU A 576 13.55 11.41 -14.59
N LEU A 577 14.45 11.39 -15.58
CA LEU A 577 14.18 10.65 -16.82
C LEU A 577 14.05 9.15 -16.59
N ARG A 578 14.79 8.56 -15.62
CA ARG A 578 14.64 7.15 -15.25
C ARG A 578 13.22 6.83 -14.74
N LEU A 579 12.59 7.80 -14.07
CA LEU A 579 11.25 7.69 -13.46
C LEU A 579 10.11 8.17 -14.36
N ALA A 580 10.40 8.95 -15.41
CA ALA A 580 9.38 9.53 -16.27
C ALA A 580 8.83 8.57 -17.34
N GLY A 581 9.52 7.47 -17.60
CA GLY A 581 9.12 6.45 -18.59
C GLY A 581 8.23 5.36 -18.02
N PRO A 582 7.57 4.55 -18.88
CA PRO A 582 6.80 3.39 -18.42
C PRO A 582 7.71 2.36 -17.74
N GLY A 583 7.16 1.60 -16.79
CA GLY A 583 7.90 0.53 -16.12
C GLY A 583 7.30 0.14 -14.78
N ALA A 584 7.59 -1.08 -14.32
CA ALA A 584 7.05 -1.62 -13.07
C ALA A 584 7.46 -0.82 -11.83
N LEU A 585 8.54 -0.03 -11.90
CA LEU A 585 9.10 0.69 -10.75
C LEU A 585 8.42 2.02 -10.45
N GLN A 586 7.47 2.49 -11.26
CA GLN A 586 6.83 3.78 -11.02
C GLN A 586 5.31 3.77 -11.26
N SER A 587 4.59 4.52 -10.42
CA SER A 587 3.15 4.78 -10.57
C SER A 587 2.86 5.82 -11.66
N ASP A 588 1.65 5.82 -12.22
CA ASP A 588 1.23 6.81 -13.22
C ASP A 588 1.36 8.26 -12.74
N GLU A 589 1.03 8.51 -11.47
CA GLU A 589 1.19 9.82 -10.87
C GLU A 589 2.68 10.20 -10.72
N GLY A 590 3.53 9.27 -10.29
CA GLY A 590 4.97 9.50 -10.18
C GLY A 590 5.60 9.79 -11.53
N ARG A 591 5.13 9.15 -12.61
CA ARG A 591 5.55 9.46 -13.98
C ARG A 591 5.18 10.89 -14.36
N ARG A 592 3.93 11.32 -14.11
CA ARG A 592 3.47 12.70 -14.37
C ARG A 592 4.28 13.73 -13.60
N LEU A 593 4.49 13.52 -12.30
CA LEU A 593 5.28 14.43 -11.46
C LEU A 593 6.75 14.51 -11.90
N SER A 594 7.33 13.40 -12.34
CA SER A 594 8.67 13.39 -12.92
C SER A 594 8.73 14.25 -14.19
N GLN A 595 7.75 14.12 -15.07
CA GLN A 595 7.63 14.93 -16.30
C GLN A 595 7.41 16.41 -15.98
N ASP A 596 6.59 16.71 -14.98
CA ASP A 596 6.34 18.06 -14.48
C ASP A 596 7.61 18.71 -13.90
N CYS A 597 8.39 17.96 -13.12
CA CYS A 597 9.69 18.43 -12.62
C CYS A 597 10.65 18.71 -13.78
N LEU A 598 10.74 17.80 -14.75
CA LEU A 598 11.58 17.97 -15.94
C LEU A 598 11.21 19.23 -16.74
N ALA A 599 9.91 19.53 -16.86
CA ALA A 599 9.44 20.72 -17.57
C ALA A 599 9.84 22.04 -16.89
N ARG A 600 10.18 22.00 -15.60
CA ARG A 600 10.60 23.17 -14.81
C ARG A 600 12.11 23.36 -14.79
N LEU A 601 12.89 22.35 -15.16
CA LEU A 601 14.35 22.42 -15.17
C LEU A 601 14.86 23.07 -16.46
N PRO A 602 15.97 23.81 -16.42
CA PRO A 602 16.63 24.28 -17.63
C PRO A 602 16.93 23.12 -18.57
N GLN A 603 16.35 23.16 -19.77
CA GLN A 603 16.62 22.20 -20.82
C GLN A 603 17.68 22.78 -21.75
N SER A 604 18.78 22.06 -21.91
CA SER A 604 19.77 22.36 -22.96
C SER A 604 20.13 21.08 -23.72
N GLU A 605 20.31 21.18 -25.03
CA GLU A 605 20.78 20.03 -25.82
C GLU A 605 22.14 19.53 -25.32
N ARG A 606 22.97 20.43 -24.77
CA ARG A 606 24.24 20.06 -24.13
C ARG A 606 24.02 19.13 -22.92
N THR A 607 23.03 19.40 -22.07
CA THR A 607 22.66 18.52 -20.95
C THR A 607 22.19 17.16 -21.47
N LEU A 608 21.32 17.14 -22.50
CA LEU A 608 20.82 15.89 -23.09
C LEU A 608 21.94 15.05 -23.72
N ILE A 609 22.85 15.67 -24.46
CA ILE A 609 24.03 14.99 -25.04
C ILE A 609 24.94 14.47 -23.92
N ARG A 610 25.12 15.23 -22.84
CA ARG A 610 25.87 14.81 -21.66
C ARG A 610 25.24 13.60 -20.98
N LEU A 611 23.91 13.53 -20.87
CA LEU A 611 23.20 12.35 -20.33
C LEU A 611 23.47 11.12 -21.20
N LEU A 612 23.52 11.27 -22.52
CA LEU A 612 23.87 10.19 -23.44
C LEU A 612 25.35 9.77 -23.31
N SER A 613 26.28 10.72 -23.21
CA SER A 613 27.73 10.44 -23.17
C SER A 613 28.23 9.93 -21.80
N ASP A 614 27.76 10.55 -20.72
CA ASP A 614 28.27 10.34 -19.35
C ASP A 614 27.36 9.39 -18.55
N GLY A 615 26.09 9.25 -18.96
CA GLY A 615 25.09 8.44 -18.29
C GLY A 615 24.78 7.14 -19.02
N VAL A 616 24.26 7.23 -20.24
CA VAL A 616 23.81 6.07 -21.01
C VAL A 616 24.99 5.26 -21.53
N LYS A 617 25.92 5.86 -22.27
CA LYS A 617 27.04 5.13 -22.90
C LYS A 617 27.84 4.25 -21.92
N PRO A 618 28.20 4.71 -20.70
CA PRO A 618 28.93 3.86 -19.74
C PRO A 618 28.13 2.64 -19.27
N ALA A 619 26.81 2.75 -19.13
CA ALA A 619 25.96 1.62 -18.71
C ALA A 619 25.98 0.46 -19.71
N PHE A 620 26.20 0.76 -20.99
CA PHE A 620 26.28 -0.22 -22.08
C PHE A 620 27.72 -0.59 -22.47
N ALA A 621 28.73 -0.03 -21.82
CA ALA A 621 30.14 -0.25 -22.19
C ALA A 621 30.63 -1.68 -21.88
N GLY A 622 30.02 -2.35 -20.89
CA GLY A 622 30.32 -3.74 -20.55
C GLY A 622 29.84 -4.76 -21.60
N ASN A 623 28.81 -4.40 -22.38
CA ASN A 623 28.18 -5.28 -23.37
C ASN A 623 27.99 -4.53 -24.70
N PRO A 624 29.08 -4.16 -25.40
CA PRO A 624 28.98 -3.42 -26.66
C PRO A 624 28.32 -4.28 -27.75
N HIS A 625 27.42 -3.69 -28.52
CA HIS A 625 26.74 -4.40 -29.60
C HIS A 625 27.73 -4.90 -30.67
N PRO A 626 27.75 -6.20 -31.01
CA PRO A 626 28.86 -6.79 -31.76
C PRO A 626 28.87 -6.42 -33.24
N GLN A 627 27.80 -5.80 -33.76
CA GLN A 627 27.71 -5.32 -35.15
C GLN A 627 27.92 -3.80 -35.28
N LEU A 628 28.18 -3.08 -34.18
CA LEU A 628 28.37 -1.63 -34.20
C LEU A 628 29.72 -1.23 -33.60
N ASP A 629 30.31 -0.19 -34.16
CA ASP A 629 31.42 0.51 -33.54
C ASP A 629 30.91 1.36 -32.35
N SER A 630 31.45 1.13 -31.15
CA SER A 630 30.98 1.77 -29.90
C SER A 630 31.31 3.26 -29.78
N GLY A 631 32.16 3.79 -30.65
CA GLY A 631 32.47 5.22 -30.73
C GLY A 631 31.60 5.97 -31.75
N THR A 632 31.37 5.35 -32.91
CA THR A 632 30.77 6.00 -34.08
C THR A 632 29.34 5.52 -34.40
N GLY A 633 28.89 4.42 -33.79
CA GLY A 633 27.58 3.80 -34.06
C GLY A 633 27.43 3.27 -35.50
N ARG A 634 28.54 3.12 -36.24
CA ARG A 634 28.53 2.62 -37.61
C ARG A 634 28.52 1.09 -37.61
N LYS A 635 27.84 0.52 -38.61
CA LYS A 635 27.87 -0.91 -38.86
C LYS A 635 29.30 -1.40 -39.12
N LEU A 636 29.71 -2.44 -38.38
CA LEU A 636 30.98 -3.12 -38.60
C LEU A 636 30.89 -4.07 -39.81
N ALA A 637 31.98 -4.18 -40.57
CA ALA A 637 32.07 -5.12 -41.69
C ALA A 637 32.19 -6.58 -41.22
N VAL A 638 32.72 -6.80 -40.01
CA VAL A 638 32.89 -8.09 -39.35
C VAL A 638 32.39 -7.97 -37.92
N ILE A 639 31.70 -9.00 -37.42
CA ILE A 639 31.19 -9.06 -36.04
C ILE A 639 32.37 -8.98 -35.06
N ALA A 640 32.39 -7.98 -34.18
CA ALA A 640 33.38 -7.84 -33.12
C ALA A 640 33.16 -8.97 -32.09
N GLY A 641 34.23 -9.70 -31.73
CA GLY A 641 34.17 -10.82 -30.76
C GLY A 641 33.91 -12.21 -31.36
N GLY A 642 33.76 -12.36 -32.69
CA GLY A 642 33.56 -13.67 -33.35
C GLY A 642 32.16 -14.27 -33.18
N GLU A 643 31.98 -15.56 -33.50
CA GLU A 643 30.65 -16.23 -33.46
C GLU A 643 29.99 -16.25 -32.07
N ARG A 644 30.79 -16.16 -30.99
CA ARG A 644 30.31 -16.15 -29.60
C ARG A 644 29.93 -14.76 -29.08
N ALA A 645 30.23 -13.69 -29.82
CA ALA A 645 29.97 -12.32 -29.40
C ALA A 645 28.51 -12.02 -29.08
N ARG A 646 27.57 -12.80 -29.66
CA ARG A 646 26.15 -12.69 -29.34
C ARG A 646 25.76 -13.37 -28.04
N HIS A 647 26.46 -14.42 -27.62
CA HIS A 647 26.25 -15.01 -26.29
C HIS A 647 26.80 -14.06 -25.21
N GLU A 648 27.97 -13.46 -25.46
CA GLU A 648 28.59 -12.46 -24.57
C GLU A 648 27.76 -11.17 -24.44
N LEU A 649 26.88 -10.86 -25.41
CA LEU A 649 25.94 -9.74 -25.33
C LEU A 649 24.90 -9.90 -24.20
N PHE A 650 24.55 -11.13 -23.86
CA PHE A 650 23.54 -11.47 -22.86
C PHE A 650 24.12 -11.85 -21.49
N GLU A 651 25.45 -12.03 -21.40
CA GLU A 651 26.15 -12.30 -20.14
C GLU A 651 26.39 -10.99 -19.37
N ASP A 652 26.09 -10.98 -18.07
CA ASP A 652 26.40 -9.86 -17.15
C ASP A 652 25.97 -8.47 -17.65
N GLN A 653 24.74 -8.35 -18.17
CA GLN A 653 24.19 -7.12 -18.73
C GLN A 653 24.15 -5.97 -17.70
N VAL A 654 25.23 -5.19 -17.64
CA VAL A 654 25.44 -4.12 -16.64
C VAL A 654 24.35 -3.06 -16.71
N TRP A 655 23.78 -2.82 -17.89
CA TRP A 655 22.69 -1.87 -18.10
C TRP A 655 21.36 -2.31 -17.45
N LYS A 656 21.22 -3.59 -17.08
CA LYS A 656 20.07 -4.12 -16.30
C LYS A 656 20.34 -4.20 -14.79
N SER A 657 21.58 -3.95 -14.35
CA SER A 657 21.96 -4.00 -12.93
C SER A 657 21.35 -2.85 -12.10
N ALA A 658 21.33 -2.99 -10.77
CA ALA A 658 20.82 -1.95 -9.85
C ALA A 658 21.36 -0.53 -10.15
N PRO A 659 22.68 -0.32 -10.35
CA PRO A 659 23.22 1.01 -10.70
C PRO A 659 22.64 1.64 -11.98
N SER A 660 22.20 0.81 -12.93
CA SER A 660 21.72 1.22 -14.25
C SER A 660 20.18 1.20 -14.36
N TRP A 661 19.45 1.15 -13.25
CA TRP A 661 17.99 1.11 -13.23
C TRP A 661 17.34 2.19 -14.12
N GLY A 662 16.36 1.82 -14.93
CA GLY A 662 15.63 2.77 -15.78
C GLY A 662 16.48 3.50 -16.84
N ILE A 663 17.71 3.05 -17.14
CA ILE A 663 18.60 3.75 -18.09
C ILE A 663 18.01 3.85 -19.51
N TYR A 664 17.17 2.88 -19.90
CA TYR A 664 16.42 2.91 -21.16
C TYR A 664 15.42 4.08 -21.23
N ASN A 665 14.85 4.52 -20.11
CA ASN A 665 13.97 5.70 -20.07
C ASN A 665 14.76 7.00 -20.26
N VAL A 666 16.04 7.04 -19.86
CA VAL A 666 16.94 8.18 -20.13
C VAL A 666 17.22 8.28 -21.62
N LEU A 667 17.48 7.15 -22.28
CA LEU A 667 17.64 7.09 -23.73
C LEU A 667 16.36 7.60 -24.42
N GLU A 668 15.21 7.00 -24.14
CA GLU A 668 13.91 7.36 -24.71
C GLU A 668 13.60 8.86 -24.53
N GLY A 669 13.80 9.38 -23.32
CA GLY A 669 13.55 10.78 -23.00
C GLY A 669 14.51 11.77 -23.67
N CYS A 670 15.76 11.38 -23.92
CA CYS A 670 16.72 12.18 -24.69
C CYS A 670 16.35 12.21 -26.18
N LEU A 671 16.01 11.05 -26.77
CA LEU A 671 15.57 10.98 -28.17
C LEU A 671 14.33 11.85 -28.41
N ALA A 672 13.36 11.82 -27.50
CA ALA A 672 12.14 12.63 -27.61
C ALA A 672 12.42 14.14 -27.63
N ARG A 673 13.52 14.61 -27.03
CA ARG A 673 13.80 16.05 -26.82
C ARG A 673 14.91 16.63 -27.68
N LEU A 674 15.83 15.83 -28.19
CA LEU A 674 16.89 16.31 -29.09
C LEU A 674 16.31 16.74 -30.45
N SER A 675 16.89 17.78 -31.05
CA SER A 675 16.59 18.15 -32.44
C SER A 675 17.14 17.13 -33.43
N ALA A 676 16.57 17.09 -34.64
CA ALA A 676 17.02 16.21 -35.71
C ALA A 676 18.51 16.41 -36.07
N ALA A 677 19.00 17.65 -36.02
CA ALA A 677 20.40 17.98 -36.28
C ALA A 677 21.33 17.39 -35.20
N SER A 678 21.03 17.67 -33.94
CA SER A 678 21.83 17.19 -32.80
C SER A 678 21.79 15.67 -32.65
N LEU A 679 20.64 15.04 -32.92
CA LEU A 679 20.53 13.58 -33.03
C LEU A 679 21.44 13.03 -34.13
N THR A 680 21.39 13.59 -35.33
CA THR A 680 22.19 13.13 -36.48
C THR A 680 23.69 13.22 -36.21
N GLU A 681 24.14 14.27 -35.54
CA GLU A 681 25.56 14.46 -35.16
C GLU A 681 26.02 13.50 -34.05
N ASN A 682 25.10 13.08 -33.17
CA ASN A 682 25.39 12.26 -32.00
C ASN A 682 24.82 10.83 -32.10
N LEU A 683 24.49 10.35 -33.30
CA LEU A 683 23.94 9.00 -33.53
C LEU A 683 24.80 7.88 -32.92
N GLY A 684 26.12 8.09 -32.84
CA GLY A 684 27.05 7.15 -32.20
C GLY A 684 26.81 6.91 -30.70
N LEU A 685 26.13 7.84 -30.01
CA LEU A 685 25.75 7.68 -28.60
C LEU A 685 24.40 6.97 -28.42
N VAL A 686 23.57 6.91 -29.48
CA VAL A 686 22.20 6.43 -29.44
C VAL A 686 22.07 5.01 -29.98
N LEU A 687 22.70 4.74 -31.13
CA LEU A 687 22.50 3.49 -31.86
C LEU A 687 23.00 2.24 -31.11
N PRO A 688 24.18 2.25 -30.47
CA PRO A 688 24.63 1.06 -29.74
C PRO A 688 23.70 0.67 -28.57
N PRO A 689 23.33 1.58 -27.65
CA PRO A 689 22.34 1.27 -26.61
C PRO A 689 20.99 0.83 -27.17
N LEU A 690 20.50 1.51 -28.22
CA LEU A 690 19.21 1.19 -28.86
C LEU A 690 19.17 -0.26 -29.37
N LEU A 691 20.18 -0.67 -30.14
CA LEU A 691 20.23 -2.04 -30.68
C LEU A 691 20.41 -3.07 -29.57
N THR A 692 21.26 -2.79 -28.56
CA THR A 692 21.41 -3.70 -27.42
C THR A 692 20.08 -3.92 -26.68
N ILE A 693 19.25 -2.89 -26.51
CA ILE A 693 17.93 -3.00 -25.89
C ILE A 693 16.94 -3.78 -26.78
N MET A 694 16.97 -3.54 -28.10
CA MET A 694 16.07 -4.21 -29.06
C MET A 694 16.41 -5.68 -29.31
N ASP A 695 17.67 -6.07 -29.15
CA ASP A 695 18.13 -7.46 -29.31
C ASP A 695 17.98 -8.27 -28.01
N ASP A 696 17.44 -7.67 -26.94
CA ASP A 696 17.28 -8.35 -25.65
C ASP A 696 16.26 -9.49 -25.70
N TYR A 697 16.48 -10.56 -24.93
CA TYR A 697 15.55 -11.69 -24.90
C TYR A 697 14.23 -11.34 -24.18
N GLU A 698 14.23 -10.43 -23.20
CA GLU A 698 13.03 -10.03 -22.46
C GLU A 698 12.15 -9.09 -23.30
N THR A 699 10.87 -9.42 -23.43
CA THR A 699 9.88 -8.68 -24.24
C THR A 699 9.68 -7.24 -23.76
N THR A 700 9.78 -6.98 -22.45
CA THR A 700 9.63 -5.64 -21.88
C THR A 700 10.70 -4.68 -22.40
N TYR A 701 11.98 -5.09 -22.46
CA TYR A 701 13.04 -4.20 -22.94
C TYR A 701 12.99 -4.00 -24.45
N ARG A 702 12.64 -5.04 -25.21
CA ARG A 702 12.44 -4.91 -26.66
C ARG A 702 11.40 -3.85 -27.01
N ASP A 703 10.32 -3.80 -26.24
CA ASP A 703 9.29 -2.77 -26.37
C ASP A 703 9.82 -1.34 -26.13
N HIS A 704 10.67 -1.13 -25.13
CA HIS A 704 11.39 0.14 -24.95
C HIS A 704 12.27 0.49 -26.16
N GLY A 705 12.97 -0.51 -26.70
CA GLY A 705 13.80 -0.36 -27.90
C GLY A 705 12.97 0.06 -29.13
N LEU A 706 11.80 -0.55 -29.33
CA LEU A 706 10.90 -0.22 -30.43
C LEU A 706 10.38 1.22 -30.34
N ARG A 707 9.97 1.71 -29.16
CA ARG A 707 9.54 3.10 -28.99
C ARG A 707 10.67 4.11 -29.24
N CYS A 708 11.88 3.78 -28.79
CA CYS A 708 13.06 4.59 -29.08
C CYS A 708 13.34 4.64 -30.59
N LEU A 709 13.22 3.50 -31.29
CA LEU A 709 13.40 3.43 -32.73
C LEU A 709 12.32 4.21 -33.47
N GLU A 710 11.05 4.09 -33.08
CA GLU A 710 9.96 4.89 -33.66
C GLU A 710 10.27 6.40 -33.56
N THR A 711 10.65 6.86 -32.37
CA THR A 711 11.04 8.26 -32.11
C THR A 711 12.26 8.68 -32.93
N LEU A 712 13.21 7.78 -33.15
CA LEU A 712 14.39 8.03 -33.99
C LEU A 712 13.98 8.22 -35.47
N LEU A 713 13.08 7.37 -35.97
CA LEU A 713 12.62 7.40 -37.36
C LEU A 713 11.80 8.67 -37.67
N ASP A 714 11.12 9.24 -36.67
CA ASP A 714 10.43 10.54 -36.81
C ASP A 714 11.39 11.71 -37.05
N LYS A 715 12.64 11.58 -36.62
CA LYS A 715 13.61 12.69 -36.61
C LYS A 715 14.75 12.52 -37.59
N VAL A 716 15.08 11.28 -37.97
CA VAL A 716 16.23 10.98 -38.85
C VAL A 716 15.73 10.57 -40.24
N ASN A 717 16.18 11.30 -41.26
CA ASN A 717 15.76 11.02 -42.63
C ASN A 717 16.34 9.70 -43.19
N ALA A 718 15.62 9.14 -44.17
CA ALA A 718 15.97 7.89 -44.84
C ALA A 718 17.39 7.88 -45.44
N THR A 719 17.86 9.01 -45.96
CA THR A 719 19.20 9.15 -46.55
C THR A 719 20.30 8.94 -45.52
N THR A 720 20.10 9.44 -44.29
CA THR A 720 21.05 9.30 -43.19
C THR A 720 21.12 7.86 -42.68
N LEU A 721 19.96 7.20 -42.53
CA LEU A 721 19.88 5.79 -42.13
C LEU A 721 20.59 4.87 -43.14
N LYS A 722 20.36 5.09 -44.43
CA LYS A 722 21.04 4.35 -45.52
C LYS A 722 22.54 4.62 -45.56
N ARG A 723 22.97 5.86 -45.39
CA ARG A 723 24.40 6.26 -45.39
C ARG A 723 25.19 5.56 -44.28
N MET A 724 24.56 5.32 -43.13
CA MET A 724 25.20 4.64 -42.00
C MET A 724 25.06 3.11 -42.04
N GLY A 725 24.34 2.57 -43.03
CA GLY A 725 24.12 1.14 -43.21
C GLY A 725 23.21 0.51 -42.14
N ILE A 726 22.43 1.35 -41.45
CA ILE A 726 21.57 0.99 -40.31
C ILE A 726 20.24 0.42 -40.78
N ASP A 727 19.76 0.85 -41.96
CA ASP A 727 18.57 0.31 -42.63
C ASP A 727 18.59 -1.23 -42.66
N LYS A 728 19.75 -1.83 -42.93
CA LYS A 728 19.95 -3.28 -42.99
C LYS A 728 20.18 -3.97 -41.65
N LEU A 729 20.29 -3.22 -40.55
CA LEU A 729 20.44 -3.78 -39.20
C LEU A 729 19.07 -4.08 -38.57
N PHE A 730 18.06 -3.27 -38.86
CA PHE A 730 16.72 -3.42 -38.28
C PHE A 730 15.82 -4.46 -38.98
N LEU A 731 16.09 -4.79 -40.25
CA LEU A 731 15.29 -5.74 -41.05
C LEU A 731 16.21 -6.69 -41.86
N LYS A 732 15.85 -7.98 -41.97
CA LYS A 732 16.47 -8.92 -42.92
C LYS A 732 15.46 -9.31 -43.95
N ALA A 733 15.91 -9.19 -45.20
CA ALA A 733 15.30 -9.82 -46.34
C ALA A 733 15.09 -11.33 -46.12
N SER A 734 13.85 -11.77 -46.29
CA SER A 734 13.28 -13.11 -46.14
C SER A 734 13.86 -14.21 -47.06
N VAL A 735 15.00 -13.99 -47.71
CA VAL A 735 15.52 -14.91 -48.75
C VAL A 735 16.07 -16.22 -48.18
N ALA A 736 16.42 -16.28 -46.89
CA ALA A 736 17.01 -17.49 -46.30
C ALA A 736 15.99 -18.57 -45.89
N TRP A 737 14.71 -18.22 -45.69
CA TRP A 737 13.71 -19.15 -45.17
C TRP A 737 13.19 -20.13 -46.23
N GLN A 738 13.25 -19.76 -47.51
CA GLN A 738 12.75 -20.59 -48.62
C GLN A 738 13.64 -21.77 -49.02
N LEU A 739 14.84 -21.93 -48.46
CA LEU A 739 15.80 -22.97 -48.89
C LEU A 739 15.95 -24.16 -47.93
N GLY A 740 15.23 -24.21 -46.80
CA GLY A 740 15.13 -25.41 -45.96
C GLY A 740 16.47 -25.98 -45.46
N GLN A 741 17.53 -25.19 -45.47
CA GLN A 741 18.89 -25.57 -45.11
C GLN A 741 19.47 -24.51 -44.20
N ILE A 742 19.18 -24.59 -42.90
CA ILE A 742 19.99 -24.11 -41.76
C ILE A 742 19.27 -24.63 -40.51
N ASP A 743 20.03 -25.20 -39.56
CA ASP A 743 19.54 -25.65 -38.25
C ASP A 743 18.66 -24.58 -37.58
N GLN A 744 17.50 -24.97 -37.05
CA GLN A 744 16.60 -24.05 -36.33
C GLN A 744 17.30 -23.29 -35.18
N ALA A 745 18.37 -23.87 -34.61
CA ALA A 745 19.22 -23.21 -33.62
C ALA A 745 20.02 -22.02 -34.19
N LEU A 746 20.39 -22.03 -35.47
CA LEU A 746 21.02 -20.90 -36.15
C LEU A 746 20.00 -19.86 -36.68
N ILE A 747 18.74 -20.26 -36.90
CA ILE A 747 17.67 -19.33 -37.32
C ILE A 747 17.26 -18.42 -36.14
N LEU A 748 17.23 -18.96 -34.92
CA LEU A 748 17.14 -18.18 -33.67
C LEU A 748 18.27 -17.16 -33.54
N ILE A 749 19.45 -17.48 -34.09
CA ILE A 749 20.61 -16.59 -34.04
C ILE A 749 20.48 -15.42 -35.04
N VAL A 750 19.53 -15.39 -35.99
CA VAL A 750 19.57 -14.43 -37.13
C VAL A 750 18.32 -13.56 -37.32
N MET A 751 17.34 -13.53 -36.41
CA MET A 751 16.16 -12.67 -36.57
C MET A 751 16.45 -11.22 -36.16
N GLN A 752 16.45 -10.29 -37.12
CA GLN A 752 16.63 -8.85 -36.88
C GLN A 752 15.64 -8.31 -35.82
N SER A 753 16.09 -7.34 -35.02
CA SER A 753 15.47 -6.89 -33.77
C SER A 753 13.95 -6.60 -33.84
N VAL A 754 13.45 -6.06 -34.96
CA VAL A 754 12.01 -5.81 -35.16
C VAL A 754 11.24 -7.11 -35.41
N GLN A 755 11.73 -7.98 -36.32
CA GLN A 755 11.12 -9.27 -36.61
C GLN A 755 11.11 -10.20 -35.38
N HIS A 756 12.17 -10.16 -34.57
CA HIS A 756 12.21 -10.90 -33.32
C HIS A 756 11.10 -10.46 -32.33
N SER A 757 10.77 -9.17 -32.33
CA SER A 757 9.72 -8.60 -31.47
C SER A 757 8.29 -8.88 -31.94
N ILE A 758 8.12 -9.25 -33.21
CA ILE A 758 6.82 -9.66 -33.77
C ILE A 758 6.41 -11.05 -33.27
N SER A 759 7.35 -11.95 -33.03
CA SER A 759 7.06 -13.27 -32.47
C SER A 759 6.64 -13.15 -31.00
N LEU A 760 5.35 -13.35 -30.71
CA LEU A 760 4.80 -13.31 -29.35
C LEU A 760 5.42 -14.42 -28.49
N HIS A 761 6.03 -14.05 -27.35
CA HIS A 761 6.55 -15.01 -26.39
C HIS A 761 5.45 -15.36 -25.37
N PRO A 762 5.20 -16.64 -25.06
CA PRO A 762 4.05 -17.05 -24.23
C PRO A 762 4.18 -16.69 -22.75
N SER A 763 5.33 -16.20 -22.26
CA SER A 763 5.50 -15.83 -20.85
C SER A 763 6.73 -14.93 -20.61
N PRO A 764 6.59 -13.83 -19.83
CA PRO A 764 5.32 -13.15 -19.55
C PRO A 764 4.78 -12.49 -20.85
N PRO A 765 3.46 -12.52 -21.10
CA PRO A 765 2.88 -11.74 -22.17
C PRO A 765 3.21 -10.24 -21.95
N ASN A 766 3.72 -9.55 -22.97
CA ASN A 766 3.83 -8.09 -22.99
C ASN A 766 2.93 -7.59 -24.11
N PRO A 767 1.62 -7.41 -23.83
CA PRO A 767 0.61 -7.21 -24.87
C PRO A 767 1.04 -6.17 -25.94
N PRO A 768 1.50 -4.94 -25.60
CA PRO A 768 1.69 -3.85 -26.57
C PRO A 768 2.81 -4.05 -27.62
N ILE A 769 3.70 -5.03 -27.41
CA ILE A 769 4.93 -5.16 -28.21
C ILE A 769 4.63 -5.41 -29.69
N LEU A 770 3.58 -6.18 -30.00
CA LEU A 770 3.22 -6.54 -31.37
C LEU A 770 2.80 -5.31 -32.17
N VAL A 771 1.94 -4.46 -31.57
CA VAL A 771 1.48 -3.20 -32.17
C VAL A 771 2.65 -2.25 -32.42
N HIS A 772 3.56 -2.08 -31.45
CA HIS A 772 4.76 -1.24 -31.66
C HIS A 772 5.69 -1.80 -32.73
N ALA A 773 5.90 -3.12 -32.76
CA ALA A 773 6.74 -3.77 -33.75
C ALA A 773 6.19 -3.60 -35.17
N LEU A 774 4.88 -3.75 -35.35
CA LEU A 774 4.22 -3.53 -36.64
C LEU A 774 4.29 -2.08 -37.10
N LYS A 775 4.06 -1.10 -36.20
CA LYS A 775 4.21 0.33 -36.52
C LYS A 775 5.61 0.66 -37.01
N VAL A 776 6.63 0.16 -36.32
CA VAL A 776 8.03 0.35 -36.71
C VAL A 776 8.33 -0.35 -38.03
N LEU A 777 7.85 -1.59 -38.23
CA LEU A 777 7.99 -2.33 -39.48
C LEU A 777 7.44 -1.53 -40.65
N PHE A 778 6.18 -1.07 -40.57
CA PHE A 778 5.52 -0.35 -41.66
C PHE A 778 6.18 1.00 -41.98
N ARG A 779 6.84 1.64 -41.00
CA ARG A 779 7.67 2.84 -41.27
C ARG A 779 9.00 2.52 -41.93
N LEU A 780 9.63 1.41 -41.56
CA LEU A 780 10.93 1.01 -42.13
C LEU A 780 10.79 0.39 -43.52
N LEU A 781 9.71 -0.34 -43.77
CA LEU A 781 9.57 -1.18 -44.94
C LEU A 781 9.65 -0.39 -46.27
N PRO A 782 8.98 0.78 -46.43
CA PRO A 782 9.12 1.63 -47.62
C PRO A 782 10.52 2.25 -47.77
N LEU A 783 11.31 2.30 -46.69
CA LEU A 783 12.67 2.82 -46.75
C LEU A 783 13.64 1.80 -47.34
N ILE A 784 13.33 0.51 -47.22
CA ILE A 784 14.21 -0.60 -47.64
C ILE A 784 13.74 -1.24 -48.94
N HIS A 785 12.44 -1.48 -49.08
CA HIS A 785 11.82 -2.16 -50.21
C HIS A 785 10.82 -1.24 -50.89
N ASP A 786 10.73 -1.33 -52.23
CA ASP A 786 9.68 -0.66 -52.98
C ASP A 786 8.34 -1.38 -52.71
N PRO A 787 7.25 -0.67 -52.34
CA PRO A 787 5.94 -1.27 -52.05
C PRO A 787 5.37 -2.18 -53.13
N SER A 788 5.81 -2.03 -54.38
CA SER A 788 5.40 -2.88 -55.51
C SER A 788 6.16 -4.20 -55.63
N THR A 789 7.16 -4.45 -54.78
CA THR A 789 8.03 -5.63 -54.86
C THR A 789 7.52 -6.81 -54.06
N THR A 790 7.87 -8.03 -54.50
CA THR A 790 7.55 -9.25 -53.75
C THR A 790 8.20 -9.28 -52.37
N GLN A 791 9.39 -8.68 -52.24
CA GLN A 791 10.10 -8.56 -50.96
C GLN A 791 9.30 -7.75 -49.94
N TYR A 792 8.64 -6.66 -50.36
CA TYR A 792 7.75 -5.88 -49.49
C TYR A 792 6.58 -6.74 -49.00
N ALA A 793 5.97 -7.52 -49.89
CA ALA A 793 4.87 -8.42 -49.54
C ALA A 793 5.32 -9.59 -48.62
N ASP A 794 6.51 -10.15 -48.85
CA ASP A 794 7.10 -11.24 -48.06
C ASP A 794 7.31 -10.83 -46.58
N GLU A 795 7.75 -9.59 -46.35
CA GLU A 795 7.94 -9.03 -45.01
C GLU A 795 6.60 -8.87 -44.26
N ILE A 796 5.56 -8.42 -44.96
CA ILE A 796 4.21 -8.32 -44.39
C ILE A 796 3.63 -9.70 -44.07
N ALA A 797 3.82 -10.70 -44.94
CA ALA A 797 3.42 -12.08 -44.64
C ALA A 797 4.10 -12.60 -43.38
N THR A 798 5.41 -12.38 -43.27
CA THR A 798 6.19 -12.86 -42.14
C THR A 798 5.64 -12.27 -40.84
N ALA A 799 5.24 -10.99 -40.88
CA ALA A 799 4.63 -10.32 -39.75
C ALA A 799 3.25 -10.90 -39.36
N VAL A 800 2.42 -11.21 -40.36
CA VAL A 800 1.11 -11.85 -40.14
C VAL A 800 1.27 -13.28 -39.62
N ASP A 801 2.19 -14.07 -40.17
CA ASP A 801 2.41 -15.45 -39.74
C ASP A 801 2.90 -15.52 -38.28
N HIS A 802 3.95 -14.78 -37.93
CA HIS A 802 4.58 -14.89 -36.61
C HIS A 802 3.89 -14.04 -35.53
N GLY A 803 3.28 -12.91 -35.90
CA GLY A 803 2.65 -11.99 -34.95
C GLY A 803 1.17 -12.28 -34.72
N ILE A 804 0.42 -12.57 -35.79
CA ILE A 804 -1.03 -12.76 -35.71
C ILE A 804 -1.38 -14.24 -35.62
N LYS A 805 -0.89 -15.06 -36.56
CA LYS A 805 -1.28 -16.48 -36.64
C LYS A 805 -0.67 -17.30 -35.51
N ASP A 806 0.64 -17.21 -35.28
CA ASP A 806 1.29 -17.94 -34.19
C ASP A 806 0.76 -17.45 -32.83
N GLY A 807 0.60 -16.14 -32.65
CA GLY A 807 -0.04 -15.55 -31.47
C GLY A 807 -1.41 -16.13 -31.16
N TRP A 808 -2.26 -16.26 -32.20
CA TRP A 808 -3.58 -16.86 -32.06
C TRP A 808 -3.50 -18.36 -31.76
N GLN A 809 -2.64 -19.08 -32.47
CA GLN A 809 -2.53 -20.54 -32.36
C GLN A 809 -2.00 -20.99 -31.00
N TYR A 810 -1.09 -20.20 -30.41
CA TYR A 810 -0.41 -20.52 -29.16
C TYR A 810 -0.85 -19.67 -27.97
N ALA A 811 -1.94 -18.90 -28.10
CA ALA A 811 -2.51 -18.14 -26.99
C ALA A 811 -2.84 -19.10 -25.81
N PRO A 812 -2.34 -18.83 -24.59
CA PRO A 812 -2.65 -19.64 -23.42
C PRO A 812 -4.13 -19.48 -23.03
N SER A 813 -4.65 -20.38 -22.20
CA SER A 813 -5.97 -20.20 -21.57
C SER A 813 -5.90 -19.23 -20.39
N GLY A 814 -6.98 -18.51 -20.09
CA GLY A 814 -7.04 -17.59 -18.95
C GLY A 814 -6.86 -16.12 -19.36
N MET A 815 -6.53 -15.25 -18.40
CA MET A 815 -6.41 -13.80 -18.64
C MET A 815 -5.31 -13.46 -19.66
N ASP A 816 -4.14 -14.12 -19.56
CA ASP A 816 -3.03 -13.97 -20.51
C ASP A 816 -3.44 -14.24 -21.97
N GLY A 817 -4.32 -15.23 -22.17
CA GLY A 817 -4.88 -15.54 -23.47
C GLY A 817 -5.79 -14.43 -24.00
N ILE A 818 -6.61 -13.86 -23.13
CA ILE A 818 -7.53 -12.77 -23.49
C ILE A 818 -6.73 -11.52 -23.89
N GLU A 819 -5.68 -11.18 -23.16
CA GLU A 819 -4.81 -10.04 -23.47
C GLU A 819 -4.13 -10.20 -24.85
N ILE A 820 -3.58 -11.39 -25.13
CA ILE A 820 -2.98 -11.70 -26.44
C ILE A 820 -4.01 -11.53 -27.57
N MET A 821 -5.26 -11.93 -27.32
CA MET A 821 -6.33 -11.89 -28.33
C MET A 821 -6.82 -10.45 -28.60
N ILE A 822 -6.85 -9.60 -27.57
CA ILE A 822 -7.14 -8.16 -27.73
C ILE A 822 -6.07 -7.49 -28.59
N GLU A 823 -4.80 -7.75 -28.31
CA GLU A 823 -3.66 -7.22 -29.07
C GLU A 823 -3.66 -7.70 -30.52
N ILE A 824 -3.94 -8.98 -30.76
CA ILE A 824 -4.08 -9.50 -32.13
C ILE A 824 -5.18 -8.74 -32.87
N GLY A 825 -6.29 -8.41 -32.20
CA GLY A 825 -7.35 -7.57 -32.78
C GLY A 825 -6.83 -6.20 -33.23
N MET A 826 -6.06 -5.51 -32.39
CA MET A 826 -5.45 -4.21 -32.70
C MET A 826 -4.36 -4.31 -33.80
N ALA A 827 -3.56 -5.36 -33.77
CA ALA A 827 -2.53 -5.63 -34.78
C ALA A 827 -3.14 -5.92 -36.15
N VAL A 828 -4.27 -6.62 -36.19
CA VAL A 828 -5.04 -6.89 -37.41
C VAL A 828 -5.54 -5.59 -38.04
N GLU A 829 -6.01 -4.63 -37.24
CA GLU A 829 -6.43 -3.31 -37.72
C GLU A 829 -5.29 -2.60 -38.46
N LEU A 830 -4.10 -2.53 -37.85
CA LEU A 830 -2.91 -1.91 -38.46
C LEU A 830 -2.51 -2.59 -39.78
N VAL A 831 -2.54 -3.93 -39.82
CA VAL A 831 -2.26 -4.68 -41.04
C VAL A 831 -3.30 -4.38 -42.11
N CYS A 832 -4.59 -4.25 -41.75
CA CYS A 832 -5.63 -3.90 -42.71
C CYS A 832 -5.48 -2.49 -43.29
N GLU A 833 -4.91 -1.54 -42.54
CA GLU A 833 -4.61 -0.19 -43.04
C GLU A 833 -3.48 -0.19 -44.09
N GLU A 834 -2.49 -1.07 -43.94
CA GLU A 834 -1.30 -1.14 -44.80
C GLU A 834 -1.48 -2.07 -46.02
N VAL A 835 -2.35 -3.06 -45.94
CA VAL A 835 -2.51 -4.10 -46.96
C VAL A 835 -3.54 -3.66 -48.01
N ASP A 836 -3.07 -3.44 -49.24
CA ASP A 836 -3.94 -3.17 -50.39
C ASP A 836 -4.50 -4.46 -51.04
N THR A 837 -5.42 -4.28 -52.00
CA THR A 837 -6.01 -5.41 -52.75
C THR A 837 -5.01 -6.30 -53.50
N GLY A 838 -3.79 -5.82 -53.76
CA GLY A 838 -2.69 -6.60 -54.34
C GLY A 838 -2.03 -7.52 -53.32
N ILE A 839 -1.73 -7.01 -52.12
CA ILE A 839 -1.11 -7.78 -51.03
C ILE A 839 -2.08 -8.85 -50.50
N ILE A 840 -3.39 -8.56 -50.41
CA ILE A 840 -4.43 -9.56 -50.05
C ILE A 840 -4.43 -10.76 -51.02
N ARG A 841 -4.23 -10.52 -52.32
CA ARG A 841 -4.18 -11.59 -53.32
C ARG A 841 -2.93 -12.45 -53.17
N TRP A 842 -1.81 -11.82 -52.82
CA TRP A 842 -0.54 -12.50 -52.60
C TRP A 842 -0.58 -13.37 -51.33
N LEU A 843 -1.07 -12.86 -50.19
CA LEU A 843 -1.24 -13.64 -48.95
C LEU A 843 -2.10 -14.90 -49.14
N ASN A 844 -3.18 -14.78 -49.93
CA ASN A 844 -4.02 -15.92 -50.31
C ASN A 844 -3.29 -16.97 -51.17
N ALA A 845 -2.35 -16.54 -52.02
CA ALA A 845 -1.56 -17.45 -52.84
C ALA A 845 -0.48 -18.17 -52.03
N SER A 846 0.02 -17.55 -50.95
CA SER A 846 1.08 -18.05 -50.06
C SER A 846 0.67 -19.21 -49.13
N ARG A 847 -0.59 -19.68 -49.18
CA ARG A 847 -1.12 -20.85 -48.40
C ARG A 847 -0.94 -20.74 -46.87
N ILE A 848 -1.31 -19.63 -46.27
CA ILE A 848 -1.48 -19.54 -44.81
C ILE A 848 -2.75 -20.32 -44.42
N SER A 849 -2.64 -21.64 -44.21
CA SER A 849 -3.74 -22.48 -43.71
C SER A 849 -3.87 -22.32 -42.19
N ILE A 850 -5.00 -21.76 -41.73
CA ILE A 850 -5.41 -21.78 -40.32
C ILE A 850 -6.53 -22.83 -40.20
N SER A 851 -6.24 -24.00 -39.60
CA SER A 851 -7.27 -25.01 -39.32
C SER A 851 -7.88 -24.74 -37.94
N ILE A 852 -9.15 -24.36 -37.91
CA ILE A 852 -9.92 -24.19 -36.67
C ILE A 852 -10.51 -25.56 -36.30
N GLU A 853 -9.84 -26.33 -35.44
CA GLU A 853 -10.49 -27.44 -34.73
C GLU A 853 -11.06 -26.93 -33.41
N SER A 854 -12.36 -27.15 -33.22
CA SER A 854 -13.17 -26.68 -32.10
C SER A 854 -12.72 -27.26 -30.76
N ARG A 855 -12.21 -26.41 -29.85
CA ARG A 855 -12.22 -26.69 -28.41
C ARG A 855 -13.53 -26.18 -27.79
N HIS A 856 -14.59 -26.95 -27.94
CA HIS A 856 -15.70 -26.98 -26.99
C HIS A 856 -15.51 -28.24 -26.16
N GLU A 857 -15.19 -28.10 -24.87
CA GLU A 857 -15.52 -28.98 -23.73
C GLU A 857 -14.63 -28.63 -22.53
N SER A 858 -15.09 -27.71 -21.68
CA SER A 858 -15.16 -27.75 -20.20
C SER A 858 -15.46 -26.36 -19.64
#